data_AF-A0A656Y4M0-F1
#
_entry.id   AF-A0A656Y4M0-F1
#
_cell.length_a   1.000
_cell.length_b   1.000
_cell.length_c   1.000
_cell.angle_alpha   90.00
_cell.angle_beta   90.00
_cell.angle_gamma   90.00
#
_symmetry.space_group_name_H-M   'P 1'
#
loop_
_entity.id
_entity.type
_entity.pdbx_description
1 polymer ?
#
loop_
_entity_poly.entity_id
_entity_poly.type
_entity_poly.pdbx_seq_one_letter_code
_entity_poly.pdbx_strand_id
1 'polypeptide(L)'
;MRARRTLVVTLAAGALLLPPTTAHAAPPPPAVDLGRDVLPPGDGWASYEGPTVPDGKPAVATGTTGGADASPSEVYVVDTWQELRDALAGKPGGSQTDARRNVVPRIVYVTGTITAFDPATCDAFAAQVTVSDTGRPFRMADYVAHFDPTGPWGRAKPSGPLEDARIAAAAVQAAATLQHVGSNVTLVGVGTDAKIVGASMRIRDAHNVIVRNLTLADAYDCFPVWDPTDTAVGNWNSAYDNVSVWTSTSVWVDHNTFDDGDHPHSALPTVYGRPFEVHDGLLDITHGSDLVTVSWNRLDDHDKTELIGSSDSRLQDRGQHRVTLHHNHWVDIGQRAPRVRFGDVHLYDNLYTQTTEGLFQYYWGAGIESSIVAENNAFELAPGVDPARIITRWGGTQLLETGSTVNGQVTDLVAAFNATAPVPLAPTARWNPADVYDYALDPVQDVPRIVRAGAGAGVLASGTPVATATPGVAVLSDDNGWDTGLHDGSYTVTATLWWGQNATVARLYENGVLVGAQWLTGTTPHRQTVAFPVTGKVDGSYTYVVELLNPYGTSTSRPRTVVVTDAAPGRAVLSDDNRDGDGSFAVTSTLWWGTNATHYALYRDGVLVDEQSLTAASPQRQTARTAVTGLAPGSYAFVAVLSNAAGSTSTAERVVTVRR
;
A
#
# COMPACT_ATOMS: atom_id res chain seq x y z
N MET A 1 -21.01 54.60 -86.20
CA MET A 1 -20.39 53.41 -86.82
C MET A 1 -20.24 52.33 -85.76
N ARG A 2 -20.79 51.15 -86.01
CA ARG A 2 -20.78 50.00 -85.10
C ARG A 2 -19.44 49.25 -85.24
N ALA A 3 -18.82 48.88 -84.13
CA ALA A 3 -17.82 47.81 -84.08
C ALA A 3 -18.16 46.89 -82.90
N ARG A 4 -18.48 45.64 -83.23
CA ARG A 4 -18.79 44.55 -82.28
C ARG A 4 -17.50 44.07 -81.63
N ARG A 5 -17.49 43.87 -80.30
CA ARG A 5 -16.53 43.01 -79.60
C ARG A 5 -17.31 41.94 -78.85
N THR A 6 -17.00 40.70 -79.18
CA THR A 6 -17.52 39.47 -78.58
C THR A 6 -16.90 39.27 -77.20
N LEU A 7 -17.73 39.13 -76.17
CA LEU A 7 -17.31 38.83 -74.80
C LEU A 7 -17.40 37.32 -74.58
N VAL A 8 -16.29 36.70 -74.18
CA VAL A 8 -16.20 35.29 -73.80
C VAL A 8 -16.73 35.13 -72.37
N VAL A 9 -17.67 34.21 -72.17
CA VAL A 9 -18.23 33.83 -70.87
C VAL A 9 -17.43 32.64 -70.32
N THR A 10 -16.74 32.84 -69.20
CA THR A 10 -16.11 31.78 -68.41
C THR A 10 -17.09 31.33 -67.32
N LEU A 11 -17.45 30.04 -67.31
CA LEU A 11 -18.19 29.40 -66.23
C LEU A 11 -17.30 29.27 -64.99
N ALA A 12 -17.72 29.85 -63.87
CA ALA A 12 -17.16 29.59 -62.55
C ALA A 12 -17.93 28.43 -61.90
N ALA A 13 -17.25 27.32 -61.62
CA ALA A 13 -17.77 26.22 -60.81
C ALA A 13 -17.68 26.61 -59.33
N GLY A 14 -18.83 26.75 -58.67
CA GLY A 14 -18.90 26.96 -57.22
C GLY A 14 -18.66 25.66 -56.47
N ALA A 15 -17.55 25.58 -55.74
CA ALA A 15 -17.31 24.51 -54.78
C ALA A 15 -18.11 24.80 -53.51
N LEU A 16 -19.05 23.89 -53.15
CA LEU A 16 -19.69 23.89 -51.84
C LEU A 16 -18.63 23.53 -50.77
N LEU A 17 -18.31 24.47 -49.89
CA LEU A 17 -17.57 24.21 -48.66
C LEU A 17 -18.50 23.54 -47.65
N LEU A 18 -18.25 22.25 -47.38
CA LEU A 18 -18.83 21.56 -46.22
C LEU A 18 -18.15 22.09 -44.95
N PRO A 19 -18.89 22.31 -43.85
CA PRO A 19 -18.31 22.72 -42.59
C PRO A 19 -17.35 21.64 -42.05
N PRO A 20 -16.29 22.02 -41.32
CA PRO A 20 -15.36 21.07 -40.73
C PRO A 20 -16.13 20.14 -39.79
N THR A 21 -16.04 18.84 -40.03
CA THR A 21 -16.47 17.82 -39.10
C THR A 21 -15.66 18.01 -37.82
N THR A 22 -16.32 18.43 -36.74
CA THR A 22 -15.77 18.37 -35.39
C THR A 22 -15.42 16.91 -35.12
N ALA A 23 -14.14 16.57 -35.20
CA ALA A 23 -13.65 15.31 -34.67
C ALA A 23 -14.02 15.30 -33.19
N HIS A 24 -15.02 14.50 -32.81
CA HIS A 24 -15.21 14.18 -31.40
C HIS A 24 -13.92 13.51 -30.95
N ALA A 25 -13.25 14.12 -29.97
CA ALA A 25 -12.17 13.45 -29.27
C ALA A 25 -12.72 12.09 -28.82
N ALA A 26 -11.96 11.02 -29.08
CA ALA A 26 -12.30 9.71 -28.55
C ALA A 26 -12.50 9.88 -27.03
N PRO A 27 -13.55 9.26 -26.44
CA PRO A 27 -13.70 9.29 -24.99
C PRO A 27 -12.40 8.79 -24.35
N PRO A 28 -11.95 9.39 -23.24
CA PRO A 28 -10.76 8.91 -22.55
C PRO A 28 -10.93 7.42 -22.23
N PRO A 29 -9.85 6.62 -22.32
CA PRO A 29 -9.92 5.22 -21.93
C PRO A 29 -10.46 5.11 -20.50
N PRO A 30 -11.23 4.05 -20.18
CA PRO A 30 -11.74 3.87 -18.83
C PRO A 30 -10.57 3.81 -17.84
N ALA A 31 -10.73 4.45 -16.68
CA ALA A 31 -9.73 4.42 -15.61
C ALA A 31 -9.41 2.97 -15.22
N VAL A 32 -8.14 2.66 -14.99
CA VAL A 32 -7.69 1.32 -14.59
C VAL A 32 -7.57 1.29 -13.08
N ASP A 33 -7.94 0.15 -12.47
CA ASP A 33 -7.67 -0.09 -11.07
C ASP A 33 -6.18 -0.44 -10.89
N LEU A 34 -5.36 0.59 -10.76
CA LEU A 34 -3.92 0.46 -10.57
C LEU A 34 -3.56 -0.37 -9.32
N GLY A 35 -4.47 -0.53 -8.35
CA GLY A 35 -4.23 -1.37 -7.17
C GLY A 35 -4.18 -2.87 -7.50
N ARG A 36 -4.80 -3.28 -8.61
CA ARG A 36 -4.84 -4.66 -9.10
C ARG A 36 -3.89 -4.94 -10.25
N ASP A 37 -3.30 -3.90 -10.83
CA ASP A 37 -2.27 -4.03 -11.85
C ASP A 37 -1.02 -4.68 -11.28
N VAL A 38 -0.38 -5.51 -12.09
CA VAL A 38 0.84 -6.26 -11.76
C VAL A 38 1.93 -5.93 -12.78
N LEU A 39 3.19 -6.17 -12.41
CA LEU A 39 4.30 -6.01 -13.34
C LEU A 39 4.18 -7.05 -14.48
N PRO A 40 4.17 -6.64 -15.75
CA PRO A 40 4.12 -7.58 -16.86
C PRO A 40 5.34 -8.52 -16.90
N PRO A 41 5.20 -9.77 -17.39
CA PRO A 41 6.34 -10.60 -17.69
C PRO A 41 7.28 -9.92 -18.69
N GLY A 42 8.59 -9.96 -18.43
CA GLY A 42 9.61 -9.32 -19.26
C GLY A 42 9.95 -7.89 -18.85
N ASP A 43 9.16 -7.26 -17.99
CA ASP A 43 9.36 -5.87 -17.58
C ASP A 43 10.46 -5.72 -16.51
N GLY A 44 11.71 -5.87 -16.97
CA GLY A 44 12.91 -5.74 -16.17
C GLY A 44 13.12 -6.84 -15.14
N TRP A 45 14.11 -6.65 -14.26
CA TRP A 45 14.53 -7.65 -13.28
C TRP A 45 13.45 -8.01 -12.26
N ALA A 46 12.51 -7.12 -11.91
CA ALA A 46 11.42 -7.47 -10.99
C ALA A 46 10.40 -8.45 -11.61
N SER A 47 10.42 -8.65 -12.93
CA SER A 47 9.60 -9.66 -13.61
C SER A 47 10.23 -11.06 -13.58
N TYR A 48 11.49 -11.16 -13.13
CA TYR A 48 12.23 -12.42 -13.10
C TYR A 48 11.56 -13.47 -12.20
N GLU A 49 11.45 -14.68 -12.71
CA GLU A 49 11.03 -15.87 -11.99
C GLU A 49 12.20 -16.85 -11.87
N GLY A 50 12.49 -17.30 -10.66
CA GLY A 50 13.59 -18.24 -10.42
C GLY A 50 14.41 -17.93 -9.17
N PRO A 51 15.61 -18.53 -9.04
CA PRO A 51 16.43 -18.38 -7.86
C PRO A 51 16.88 -16.94 -7.57
N THR A 52 16.79 -16.55 -6.31
CA THR A 52 17.38 -15.31 -5.77
C THR A 52 17.95 -15.60 -4.37
N VAL A 53 18.81 -14.73 -3.87
CA VAL A 53 19.52 -14.91 -2.59
C VAL A 53 19.51 -13.63 -1.74
N PRO A 54 18.35 -13.00 -1.45
CA PRO A 54 18.30 -11.77 -0.67
C PRO A 54 19.00 -11.90 0.68
N ASP A 55 19.96 -11.03 0.92
CA ASP A 55 20.87 -11.04 2.09
C ASP A 55 21.49 -12.44 2.34
N GLY A 56 21.85 -13.13 1.25
CA GLY A 56 22.49 -14.44 1.26
C GLY A 56 21.57 -15.62 1.56
N LYS A 57 20.24 -15.44 1.58
CA LYS A 57 19.26 -16.50 1.85
C LYS A 57 18.61 -16.97 0.56
N PRO A 58 18.80 -18.24 0.13
CA PRO A 58 18.15 -18.77 -1.06
C PRO A 58 16.62 -18.66 -0.98
N ALA A 59 16.04 -18.12 -2.05
CA ALA A 59 14.60 -17.99 -2.26
C ALA A 59 14.29 -18.19 -3.76
N VAL A 60 12.99 -18.24 -4.08
CA VAL A 60 12.50 -18.31 -5.46
C VAL A 60 11.54 -17.14 -5.68
N ALA A 61 11.85 -16.28 -6.63
CA ALA A 61 10.97 -15.21 -7.08
C ALA A 61 9.91 -15.75 -8.04
N THR A 62 8.70 -15.20 -7.98
CA THR A 62 7.53 -15.62 -8.77
C THR A 62 6.89 -14.43 -9.50
N GLY A 63 7.71 -13.46 -9.94
CA GLY A 63 7.24 -12.19 -10.50
C GLY A 63 6.73 -11.21 -9.44
N THR A 64 6.37 -9.99 -9.85
CA THR A 64 5.90 -8.92 -8.95
C THR A 64 4.42 -8.61 -9.17
N THR A 65 3.58 -9.09 -8.26
CA THR A 65 2.12 -8.90 -8.25
C THR A 65 1.63 -7.99 -7.13
N GLY A 66 2.50 -7.59 -6.20
CA GLY A 66 2.16 -6.74 -5.06
C GLY A 66 1.00 -7.33 -4.25
N GLY A 67 0.00 -6.50 -4.02
CA GLY A 67 -1.24 -6.84 -3.32
C GLY A 67 -2.40 -7.21 -4.24
N ALA A 68 -2.17 -7.53 -5.51
CA ALA A 68 -3.25 -7.77 -6.48
C ALA A 68 -4.22 -8.91 -6.08
N ASP A 69 -3.83 -9.79 -5.15
CA ASP A 69 -4.67 -10.85 -4.58
C ASP A 69 -5.31 -10.49 -3.22
N ALA A 70 -5.26 -9.21 -2.81
CA ALA A 70 -5.85 -8.75 -1.56
C ALA A 70 -7.33 -9.13 -1.46
N SER A 71 -7.72 -9.67 -0.30
CA SER A 71 -9.12 -9.92 0.03
C SER A 71 -9.90 -8.60 0.24
N PRO A 72 -11.24 -8.58 0.17
CA PRO A 72 -12.01 -7.34 0.40
C PRO A 72 -11.74 -6.66 1.75
N SER A 73 -11.39 -7.43 2.80
CA SER A 73 -11.02 -6.88 4.11
C SER A 73 -9.63 -6.24 4.13
N GLU A 74 -8.82 -6.42 3.08
CA GLU A 74 -7.43 -5.96 2.98
C GLU A 74 -7.23 -4.91 1.89
N VAL A 75 -8.25 -4.09 1.63
CA VAL A 75 -8.22 -2.99 0.67
C VAL A 75 -8.54 -1.67 1.35
N TYR A 76 -7.57 -0.78 1.43
CA TYR A 76 -7.68 0.44 2.23
C TYR A 76 -7.64 1.65 1.32
N VAL A 77 -8.37 2.70 1.69
CA VAL A 77 -8.20 4.05 1.14
C VAL A 77 -7.82 4.94 2.30
N VAL A 78 -6.75 5.70 2.15
CA VAL A 78 -6.14 6.47 3.23
C VAL A 78 -5.87 7.89 2.77
N ASP A 79 -6.15 8.86 3.65
CA ASP A 79 -5.84 10.28 3.44
C ASP A 79 -5.13 10.92 4.64
N THR A 80 -4.85 10.14 5.69
CA THR A 80 -4.04 10.56 6.84
C THR A 80 -2.84 9.65 7.08
N TRP A 81 -1.85 10.18 7.79
CA TRP A 81 -0.66 9.41 8.17
C TRP A 81 -1.02 8.20 9.03
N GLN A 82 -1.90 8.37 10.01
CA GLN A 82 -2.29 7.25 10.90
C GLN A 82 -3.03 6.14 10.14
N GLU A 83 -3.91 6.49 9.21
CA GLU A 83 -4.61 5.51 8.38
C GLU A 83 -3.65 4.73 7.49
N LEU A 84 -2.67 5.40 6.87
CA LEU A 84 -1.63 4.73 6.08
C LEU A 84 -0.84 3.72 6.94
N ARG A 85 -0.44 4.11 8.15
CA ARG A 85 0.28 3.22 9.07
C ARG A 85 -0.55 2.01 9.48
N ASP A 86 -1.81 2.24 9.83
CA ASP A 86 -2.74 1.19 10.26
C ASP A 86 -3.06 0.23 9.11
N ALA A 87 -3.27 0.75 7.90
CA ALA A 87 -3.46 -0.03 6.69
C ALA A 87 -2.24 -0.91 6.42
N LEU A 88 -1.02 -0.34 6.39
CA LEU A 88 0.20 -1.12 6.15
C LEU A 88 0.45 -2.17 7.24
N ALA A 89 0.10 -1.86 8.50
CA ALA A 89 0.17 -2.81 9.61
C ALA A 89 -0.93 -3.88 9.56
N GLY A 90 -2.05 -3.64 8.87
CA GLY A 90 -3.23 -4.50 8.83
C GLY A 90 -4.07 -4.47 10.11
N LYS A 91 -3.92 -3.43 10.94
CA LYS A 91 -4.69 -3.23 12.18
C LYS A 91 -4.65 -1.77 12.66
N PRO A 92 -5.71 -1.29 13.30
CA PRO A 92 -5.70 0.01 13.98
C PRO A 92 -4.62 0.11 15.05
N GLY A 93 -3.93 1.26 15.12
CA GLY A 93 -2.81 1.51 16.04
C GLY A 93 -1.59 0.64 15.78
N GLY A 94 -1.42 0.13 14.56
CA GLY A 94 -0.32 -0.74 14.19
C GLY A 94 1.02 -0.02 14.16
N SER A 95 2.09 -0.70 14.58
CA SER A 95 3.46 -0.15 14.52
C SER A 95 4.09 -0.35 13.15
N GLN A 96 5.14 0.41 12.85
CA GLN A 96 5.99 0.16 11.68
C GLN A 96 6.57 -1.27 11.66
N THR A 97 6.78 -1.89 12.84
CA THR A 97 7.28 -3.27 12.93
C THR A 97 6.19 -4.30 12.58
N ASP A 98 4.94 -4.00 12.91
CA ASP A 98 3.80 -4.83 12.48
C ASP A 98 3.71 -4.84 10.96
N ALA A 99 3.80 -3.66 10.33
CA ALA A 99 3.80 -3.54 8.87
C ALA A 99 4.95 -4.30 8.21
N ARG A 100 6.19 -4.15 8.72
CA ARG A 100 7.38 -4.87 8.21
C ARG A 100 7.20 -6.38 8.16
N ARG A 101 6.50 -6.95 9.14
CA ARG A 101 6.33 -8.41 9.28
C ARG A 101 5.02 -8.92 8.67
N ASN A 102 4.17 -8.02 8.19
CA ASN A 102 2.91 -8.40 7.60
C ASN A 102 3.14 -8.93 6.18
N VAL A 103 2.58 -10.10 5.90
CA VAL A 103 2.69 -10.80 4.60
C VAL A 103 1.32 -10.99 3.95
N VAL A 104 0.25 -10.50 4.57
CA VAL A 104 -1.11 -10.60 4.04
C VAL A 104 -1.22 -9.69 2.82
N PRO A 105 -1.64 -10.22 1.64
CA PRO A 105 -1.82 -9.41 0.45
C PRO A 105 -2.73 -8.21 0.69
N ARG A 106 -2.27 -7.01 0.32
CA ARG A 106 -2.95 -5.75 0.65
C ARG A 106 -2.83 -4.70 -0.44
N ILE A 107 -3.94 -4.01 -0.69
CA ILE A 107 -3.96 -2.81 -1.54
C ILE A 107 -4.21 -1.60 -0.64
N VAL A 108 -3.38 -0.57 -0.79
CA VAL A 108 -3.52 0.70 -0.09
C VAL A 108 -3.57 1.81 -1.13
N TYR A 109 -4.75 2.39 -1.31
CA TYR A 109 -4.97 3.58 -2.13
C TYR A 109 -4.70 4.84 -1.30
N VAL A 110 -3.85 5.73 -1.78
CA VAL A 110 -3.60 7.05 -1.19
C VAL A 110 -4.35 8.10 -1.98
N THR A 111 -5.13 8.93 -1.29
CA THR A 111 -5.84 10.07 -1.88
C THR A 111 -5.35 11.38 -1.29
N GLY A 112 -5.17 12.40 -2.13
CA GLY A 112 -4.71 13.71 -1.67
C GLY A 112 -3.32 13.66 -1.02
N THR A 113 -3.05 14.59 -0.10
CA THR A 113 -1.73 14.71 0.55
C THR A 113 -1.74 14.12 1.96
N ILE A 114 -0.88 13.14 2.19
CA ILE A 114 -0.54 12.62 3.51
C ILE A 114 0.77 13.27 3.97
N THR A 115 0.72 14.02 5.06
CA THR A 115 1.90 14.60 5.70
C THR A 115 2.27 13.79 6.93
N ALA A 116 3.46 13.18 6.95
CA ALA A 116 3.94 12.42 8.10
C ALA A 116 4.36 13.35 9.25
N PHE A 117 4.98 14.49 8.94
CA PHE A 117 5.26 15.57 9.87
C PHE A 117 5.57 16.88 9.13
N ASP A 118 5.55 18.00 9.86
CA ASP A 118 5.97 19.32 9.38
C ASP A 118 7.38 19.64 9.91
N PRO A 119 8.39 19.94 9.05
CA PRO A 119 9.73 20.33 9.48
C PRO A 119 9.78 21.52 10.46
N ALA A 120 8.79 22.40 10.49
CA ALA A 120 8.67 23.45 11.50
C ALA A 120 8.54 22.90 12.95
N THR A 121 8.27 21.60 13.09
CA THR A 121 8.12 20.91 14.39
C THR A 121 9.37 20.16 14.86
N CYS A 122 10.52 20.30 14.18
CA CYS A 122 11.78 19.64 14.59
C CYS A 122 12.15 19.88 16.07
N ASP A 123 11.93 21.10 16.58
CA ASP A 123 12.18 21.43 17.99
C ASP A 123 11.29 20.64 18.96
N ALA A 124 10.10 20.19 18.55
CA ALA A 124 9.22 19.35 19.36
C ALA A 124 9.76 17.92 19.51
N PHE A 125 10.46 17.38 18.50
CA PHE A 125 11.19 16.11 18.65
C PHE A 125 12.41 16.29 19.54
N ALA A 126 13.19 17.35 19.33
CA ALA A 126 14.38 17.67 20.12
C ALA A 126 14.05 17.83 21.62
N ALA A 127 12.95 18.51 21.93
CA ALA A 127 12.54 18.81 23.31
C ALA A 127 12.16 17.59 24.15
N GLN A 128 11.92 16.42 23.52
CA GLN A 128 11.63 15.16 24.22
C GLN A 128 12.90 14.49 24.77
N VAL A 129 14.08 14.95 24.34
CA VAL A 129 15.37 14.39 24.72
C VAL A 129 16.12 15.38 25.61
N THR A 130 16.76 14.86 26.65
CA THR A 130 17.60 15.66 27.56
C THR A 130 19.07 15.31 27.38
N VAL A 131 19.94 16.32 27.48
CA VAL A 131 21.40 16.13 27.44
C VAL A 131 21.88 15.78 28.85
N SER A 132 22.44 14.58 29.04
CA SER A 132 22.71 13.96 30.36
C SER A 132 23.43 14.88 31.34
N ASP A 133 24.45 15.61 30.89
CA ASP A 133 25.35 16.36 31.76
C ASP A 133 24.78 17.73 32.15
N THR A 134 23.77 18.22 31.43
CA THR A 134 23.15 19.53 31.69
C THR A 134 21.73 19.40 32.23
N GLY A 135 21.05 18.27 31.99
CA GLY A 135 19.63 18.08 32.27
C GLY A 135 18.69 18.96 31.42
N ARG A 136 19.23 19.67 30.42
CA ARG A 136 18.46 20.57 29.55
C ARG A 136 17.95 19.82 28.30
N PRO A 137 16.83 20.24 27.70
CA PRO A 137 16.37 19.70 26.43
C PRO A 137 17.42 19.87 25.33
N PHE A 138 17.53 18.89 24.44
CA PHE A 138 18.41 18.95 23.27
C PHE A 138 17.98 20.07 22.32
N ARG A 139 18.95 20.72 21.67
CA ARG A 139 18.75 21.71 20.61
C ARG A 139 19.80 21.51 19.54
N MET A 140 19.40 21.47 18.28
CA MET A 140 20.34 21.36 17.16
C MET A 140 21.28 22.55 17.08
N ALA A 141 20.84 23.74 17.50
CA ALA A 141 21.71 24.92 17.61
C ALA A 141 22.87 24.74 18.61
N ASP A 142 22.62 24.06 19.75
CA ASP A 142 23.67 23.79 20.74
C ASP A 142 24.67 22.76 20.19
N TYR A 143 24.18 21.77 19.44
CA TYR A 143 25.00 20.80 18.70
C TYR A 143 25.94 21.49 17.71
N VAL A 144 25.38 22.37 16.87
CA VAL A 144 26.13 23.14 15.87
C VAL A 144 27.14 24.10 16.52
N ALA A 145 26.82 24.70 17.67
CA ALA A 145 27.81 25.55 18.35
C ALA A 145 28.97 24.74 18.95
N HIS A 146 28.68 23.54 19.48
CA HIS A 146 29.68 22.73 20.19
C HIS A 146 30.66 22.03 19.25
N PHE A 147 30.17 21.50 18.12
CA PHE A 147 30.97 20.69 17.18
C PHE A 147 31.53 21.50 16.00
N ASP A 148 31.62 22.83 16.12
CA ASP A 148 32.23 23.69 15.11
C ASP A 148 33.70 23.30 14.85
N PRO A 149 34.07 22.92 13.61
CA PRO A 149 35.41 22.48 13.29
C PRO A 149 36.48 23.58 13.42
N THR A 150 36.07 24.85 13.47
CA THR A 150 36.94 26.01 13.74
C THR A 150 37.03 26.35 15.24
N GLY A 151 36.14 25.78 16.04
CA GLY A 151 36.07 25.95 17.48
C GLY A 151 36.98 24.99 18.26
N PRO A 152 36.85 24.96 19.60
CA PRO A 152 37.69 24.13 20.47
C PRO A 152 37.58 22.62 20.25
N TRP A 153 36.46 22.14 19.70
CA TRP A 153 36.27 20.71 19.37
C TRP A 153 37.18 20.27 18.20
N GLY A 154 37.38 21.16 17.24
CA GLY A 154 38.14 20.89 16.03
C GLY A 154 37.47 19.82 15.15
N ARG A 155 38.27 19.06 14.40
CA ARG A 155 37.80 18.10 13.39
C ARG A 155 37.61 16.67 13.91
N ALA A 156 37.52 16.47 15.22
CA ALA A 156 37.20 15.17 15.78
C ALA A 156 35.73 14.82 15.48
N LYS A 157 35.43 13.53 15.25
CA LYS A 157 34.03 13.09 15.08
C LYS A 157 33.22 13.49 16.33
N PRO A 158 32.00 14.06 16.16
CA PRO A 158 31.12 14.37 17.28
C PRO A 158 30.95 13.17 18.20
N SER A 159 30.98 13.41 19.51
CA SER A 159 30.81 12.37 20.53
C SER A 159 30.40 12.97 21.87
N GLY A 160 30.03 12.11 22.82
CA GLY A 160 29.61 12.50 24.16
C GLY A 160 28.14 12.91 24.24
N PRO A 161 27.71 13.48 25.39
CA PRO A 161 26.30 13.66 25.73
C PRO A 161 25.45 14.38 24.69
N LEU A 162 26.03 15.32 23.94
CA LEU A 162 25.30 16.11 22.95
C LEU A 162 25.09 15.34 21.62
N GLU A 163 26.05 14.50 21.21
CA GLU A 163 25.85 13.57 20.10
C GLU A 163 24.90 12.44 20.49
N ASP A 164 25.02 11.90 21.70
CA ASP A 164 24.07 10.90 22.22
C ASP A 164 22.64 11.44 22.22
N ALA A 165 22.46 12.72 22.60
CA ALA A 165 21.16 13.39 22.56
C ALA A 165 20.66 13.63 21.12
N ARG A 166 21.55 13.98 20.17
CA ARG A 166 21.18 14.07 18.74
C ARG A 166 20.69 12.72 18.20
N ILE A 167 21.41 11.64 18.49
CA ILE A 167 21.02 10.26 18.11
C ILE A 167 19.64 9.91 18.69
N ALA A 168 19.41 10.22 19.96
CA ALA A 168 18.12 9.98 20.60
C ALA A 168 16.99 10.83 19.97
N ALA A 169 17.26 12.09 19.62
CA ALA A 169 16.27 12.95 18.95
C ALA A 169 15.92 12.44 17.54
N ALA A 170 16.93 12.00 16.78
CA ALA A 170 16.73 11.33 15.49
C ALA A 170 15.91 10.04 15.62
N ALA A 171 16.08 9.28 16.71
CA ALA A 171 15.25 8.09 16.98
C ALA A 171 13.79 8.45 17.29
N VAL A 172 13.53 9.57 17.95
CA VAL A 172 12.16 10.08 18.19
C VAL A 172 11.49 10.46 16.87
N GLN A 173 12.18 11.20 16.00
CA GLN A 173 11.66 11.53 14.67
C GLN A 173 11.40 10.25 13.86
N ALA A 174 12.37 9.33 13.79
CA ALA A 174 12.23 8.08 13.04
C ALA A 174 11.01 7.26 13.49
N ALA A 175 10.69 7.22 14.80
CA ALA A 175 9.50 6.53 15.29
C ALA A 175 8.18 7.15 14.80
N ALA A 176 8.19 8.46 14.51
CA ALA A 176 7.06 9.22 14.02
C ALA A 176 6.91 9.17 12.49
N THR A 177 8.01 9.21 11.74
CA THR A 177 8.02 9.49 10.29
C THR A 177 8.44 8.33 9.42
N LEU A 178 9.13 7.33 9.97
CA LEU A 178 9.46 6.12 9.24
C LEU A 178 8.28 5.17 9.21
N GLN A 179 8.00 4.61 8.04
CA GLN A 179 6.97 3.58 7.89
C GLN A 179 7.43 2.47 6.96
N HIS A 180 7.31 1.24 7.44
CA HIS A 180 7.61 0.07 6.64
C HIS A 180 6.45 -0.31 5.71
N VAL A 181 6.82 -0.84 4.55
CA VAL A 181 5.92 -1.55 3.64
C VAL A 181 6.32 -3.04 3.68
N GLY A 182 5.38 -3.89 4.07
CA GLY A 182 5.57 -5.34 4.18
C GLY A 182 5.48 -6.07 2.84
N SER A 183 5.47 -7.41 2.88
CA SER A 183 5.34 -8.23 1.67
C SER A 183 3.93 -8.23 1.10
N ASN A 184 3.81 -8.46 -0.21
CA ASN A 184 2.54 -8.58 -0.93
C ASN A 184 1.67 -7.32 -0.84
N VAL A 185 2.30 -6.15 -0.98
CA VAL A 185 1.62 -4.85 -0.88
C VAL A 185 1.65 -4.12 -2.22
N THR A 186 0.50 -3.59 -2.62
CA THR A 186 0.41 -2.52 -3.64
C THR A 186 0.04 -1.23 -2.92
N LEU A 187 0.97 -0.27 -2.89
CA LEU A 187 0.76 1.09 -2.41
C LEU A 187 0.64 2.01 -3.63
N VAL A 188 -0.50 2.64 -3.81
CA VAL A 188 -0.80 3.34 -5.06
C VAL A 188 -1.54 4.65 -4.84
N GLY A 189 -1.12 5.70 -5.53
CA GLY A 189 -1.82 6.99 -5.52
C GLY A 189 -3.02 7.01 -6.45
N VAL A 190 -4.08 7.71 -6.03
CA VAL A 190 -5.32 7.89 -6.80
C VAL A 190 -5.46 9.33 -7.27
N GLY A 191 -5.97 9.50 -8.48
CA GLY A 191 -5.98 10.77 -9.18
C GLY A 191 -4.59 11.20 -9.62
N THR A 192 -4.39 12.52 -9.61
CA THR A 192 -3.16 13.17 -10.11
C THR A 192 -2.40 13.92 -9.02
N ASP A 193 -2.87 13.86 -7.77
CA ASP A 193 -2.43 14.70 -6.66
C ASP A 193 -2.18 13.91 -5.37
N ALA A 194 -2.06 12.58 -5.47
CA ALA A 194 -1.71 11.72 -4.35
C ALA A 194 -0.25 11.93 -3.92
N LYS A 195 -0.04 12.35 -2.67
CA LYS A 195 1.29 12.65 -2.12
C LYS A 195 1.52 12.03 -0.76
N ILE A 196 2.77 11.67 -0.49
CA ILE A 196 3.29 11.38 0.85
C ILE A 196 4.47 12.32 1.08
N VAL A 197 4.38 13.19 2.10
CA VAL A 197 5.36 14.24 2.39
C VAL A 197 5.95 14.03 3.79
N GLY A 198 7.26 14.19 3.93
CA GLY A 198 7.93 14.08 5.25
C GLY A 198 8.14 12.65 5.74
N ALA A 199 7.76 11.63 4.97
CA ALA A 199 7.90 10.24 5.36
C ALA A 199 9.19 9.62 4.82
N SER A 200 9.76 8.69 5.58
CA SER A 200 10.71 7.72 5.03
C SER A 200 10.03 6.37 4.86
N MET A 201 9.65 6.04 3.63
CA MET A 201 9.00 4.78 3.31
C MET A 201 10.06 3.70 3.12
N ARG A 202 9.92 2.56 3.80
CA ARG A 202 10.98 1.54 3.81
C ARG A 202 10.46 0.13 3.54
N ILE A 203 10.74 -0.38 2.35
CA ILE A 203 10.48 -1.76 1.94
C ILE A 203 11.63 -2.60 2.49
N ARG A 204 11.40 -3.31 3.61
CA ARG A 204 12.48 -4.00 4.32
C ARG A 204 12.11 -5.39 4.77
N ASP A 205 13.00 -6.36 4.50
CA ASP A 205 12.74 -7.80 4.70
C ASP A 205 11.43 -8.26 4.05
N ALA A 206 11.04 -7.57 2.99
CA ALA A 206 9.80 -7.76 2.25
C ALA A 206 10.08 -8.33 0.87
N HIS A 207 9.05 -8.89 0.26
CA HIS A 207 9.07 -9.32 -1.13
C HIS A 207 7.73 -9.02 -1.78
N ASN A 208 7.72 -8.91 -3.12
CA ASN A 208 6.50 -8.74 -3.89
C ASN A 208 5.77 -7.43 -3.52
N VAL A 209 6.38 -6.29 -3.86
CA VAL A 209 5.88 -4.95 -3.49
C VAL A 209 5.78 -4.06 -4.72
N ILE A 210 4.67 -3.33 -4.83
CA ILE A 210 4.41 -2.36 -5.88
C ILE A 210 4.19 -0.98 -5.24
N VAL A 211 4.90 0.05 -5.70
CA VAL A 211 4.73 1.45 -5.30
C VAL A 211 4.49 2.28 -6.56
N ARG A 212 3.30 2.86 -6.71
CA ARG A 212 2.90 3.50 -7.98
C ARG A 212 2.11 4.80 -7.86
N ASN A 213 2.26 5.68 -8.85
CA ASN A 213 1.44 6.88 -9.02
C ASN A 213 1.42 7.83 -7.81
N LEU A 214 2.53 7.96 -7.09
CA LEU A 214 2.66 8.81 -5.90
C LEU A 214 3.71 9.90 -6.10
N THR A 215 3.44 11.11 -5.61
CA THR A 215 4.52 12.03 -5.27
C THR A 215 5.04 11.71 -3.86
N LEU A 216 6.31 11.32 -3.74
CA LEU A 216 6.99 11.02 -2.48
C LEU A 216 8.03 12.12 -2.26
N ALA A 217 7.75 13.03 -1.32
CA ALA A 217 8.45 14.30 -1.22
C ALA A 217 9.07 14.53 0.17
N ASP A 218 10.19 15.25 0.18
CA ASP A 218 10.78 15.92 1.35
C ASP A 218 10.99 14.97 2.54
N ALA A 219 11.79 13.91 2.36
CA ALA A 219 12.20 13.03 3.46
C ALA A 219 13.21 13.73 4.39
N TYR A 220 12.73 14.75 5.10
CA TYR A 220 13.52 15.70 5.86
C TYR A 220 14.06 15.11 7.17
N ASP A 221 15.36 15.22 7.42
CA ASP A 221 16.02 14.91 8.69
C ASP A 221 16.22 16.17 9.53
N CYS A 222 15.59 16.22 10.71
CA CYS A 222 15.73 17.33 11.64
C CYS A 222 17.12 17.39 12.29
N PHE A 223 17.84 16.27 12.29
CA PHE A 223 19.05 16.07 13.07
C PHE A 223 20.20 15.46 12.24
N PRO A 224 20.58 16.04 11.09
CA PRO A 224 21.71 15.54 10.30
C PRO A 224 22.97 15.45 11.17
N VAL A 225 23.81 14.44 10.94
CA VAL A 225 25.07 14.27 11.66
C VAL A 225 26.20 15.00 10.94
N TRP A 226 27.06 15.69 11.69
CA TRP A 226 28.29 16.26 11.14
C TRP A 226 29.39 15.20 11.11
N ASP A 227 29.91 14.86 9.93
CA ASP A 227 31.11 14.05 9.79
C ASP A 227 32.27 14.90 9.24
N PRO A 228 33.23 15.34 10.08
CA PRO A 228 34.39 16.11 9.65
C PRO A 228 35.41 15.29 8.85
N THR A 229 35.21 13.97 8.72
CA THR A 229 36.07 13.06 7.94
C THR A 229 35.44 12.61 6.64
N ASP A 230 34.17 12.95 6.42
CA ASP A 230 33.51 12.74 5.13
C ASP A 230 34.04 13.76 4.12
N THR A 231 34.83 13.26 3.16
CA THR A 231 35.72 14.04 2.29
C THR A 231 36.77 14.86 3.07
N ALA A 232 37.59 15.62 2.35
CA ALA A 232 38.63 16.46 2.96
C ALA A 232 38.06 17.66 3.76
N VAL A 233 36.80 18.05 3.50
CA VAL A 233 36.20 19.27 4.05
C VAL A 233 35.13 19.00 5.11
N GLY A 234 34.65 17.75 5.21
CA GLY A 234 33.54 17.35 6.08
C GLY A 234 32.18 17.51 5.39
N ASN A 235 31.16 16.78 5.84
CA ASN A 235 29.79 16.85 5.34
C ASN A 235 28.75 16.65 6.44
N TRP A 236 27.56 17.19 6.21
CA TRP A 236 26.35 16.80 6.93
C TRP A 236 25.73 15.58 6.24
N ASN A 237 25.28 14.60 7.01
CA ASN A 237 24.66 13.40 6.50
C ASN A 237 23.32 13.15 7.20
N SER A 238 22.28 12.94 6.40
CA SER A 238 20.92 12.61 6.85
C SER A 238 20.64 11.11 6.71
N ALA A 239 19.54 10.64 7.30
CA ALA A 239 19.25 9.20 7.40
C ALA A 239 18.02 8.72 6.63
N TYR A 240 17.31 9.63 5.96
CA TYR A 240 15.98 9.37 5.41
C TYR A 240 15.98 9.51 3.90
N ASP A 241 15.55 8.43 3.24
CA ASP A 241 15.17 8.45 1.84
C ASP A 241 13.65 8.54 1.73
N ASN A 242 13.14 9.08 0.61
CA ASN A 242 11.69 9.00 0.36
C ASN A 242 11.25 7.54 0.29
N VAL A 243 12.00 6.70 -0.43
CA VAL A 243 11.85 5.24 -0.46
C VAL A 243 13.20 4.54 -0.32
N SER A 244 13.34 3.64 0.66
CA SER A 244 14.46 2.68 0.70
C SER A 244 13.98 1.25 0.46
N VAL A 245 14.61 0.54 -0.46
CA VAL A 245 14.49 -0.92 -0.66
C VAL A 245 15.67 -1.60 0.02
N TRP A 246 15.41 -2.33 1.09
CA TRP A 246 16.42 -2.87 2.00
C TRP A 246 16.22 -4.38 2.22
N THR A 247 17.14 -5.23 1.77
CA THR A 247 17.06 -6.69 1.96
C THR A 247 15.71 -7.22 1.44
N SER A 248 15.32 -6.78 0.25
CA SER A 248 14.01 -7.03 -0.34
C SER A 248 14.08 -7.49 -1.79
N THR A 249 13.07 -8.26 -2.23
CA THR A 249 13.03 -8.84 -3.59
C THR A 249 11.74 -8.61 -4.33
N SER A 250 11.79 -8.53 -5.65
CA SER A 250 10.59 -8.41 -6.50
C SER A 250 9.81 -7.14 -6.14
N VAL A 251 10.43 -6.01 -6.45
CA VAL A 251 9.90 -4.67 -6.14
C VAL A 251 9.74 -3.87 -7.43
N TRP A 252 8.56 -3.29 -7.62
CA TRP A 252 8.25 -2.42 -8.75
C TRP A 252 7.93 -1.01 -8.26
N VAL A 253 8.75 -0.04 -8.65
CA VAL A 253 8.57 1.38 -8.36
C VAL A 253 8.26 2.08 -9.67
N ASP A 254 7.00 2.48 -9.88
CA ASP A 254 6.54 2.90 -11.20
C ASP A 254 5.64 4.13 -11.23
N HIS A 255 5.88 5.03 -12.18
CA HIS A 255 5.09 6.27 -12.34
C HIS A 255 5.00 7.11 -11.06
N ASN A 256 6.06 7.18 -10.26
CA ASN A 256 6.12 8.05 -9.10
C ASN A 256 6.88 9.33 -9.42
N THR A 257 6.65 10.38 -8.62
CA THR A 257 7.50 11.57 -8.60
C THR A 257 8.23 11.63 -7.26
N PHE A 258 9.52 11.92 -7.28
CA PHE A 258 10.36 12.07 -6.10
C PHE A 258 11.03 13.44 -6.12
N ASP A 259 10.98 14.17 -5.00
CA ASP A 259 11.57 15.50 -4.87
C ASP A 259 11.86 15.89 -3.39
N ASP A 260 12.58 16.99 -3.22
CA ASP A 260 12.87 17.62 -1.92
C ASP A 260 11.72 18.55 -1.43
N GLY A 261 10.59 18.56 -2.13
CA GLY A 261 9.41 19.37 -1.82
C GLY A 261 9.71 20.86 -1.61
N ASP A 262 9.33 21.37 -0.44
CA ASP A 262 9.48 22.79 -0.09
C ASP A 262 10.90 23.16 0.40
N HIS A 263 11.80 22.17 0.50
CA HIS A 263 13.16 22.34 1.02
C HIS A 263 14.25 21.90 0.00
N PRO A 264 14.22 22.38 -1.25
CA PRO A 264 15.19 21.94 -2.26
C PRO A 264 16.62 22.24 -1.83
N HIS A 265 17.58 21.43 -2.30
CA HIS A 265 19.00 21.60 -1.97
C HIS A 265 19.50 23.05 -2.11
N SER A 266 19.04 23.75 -3.16
CA SER A 266 19.40 25.15 -3.44
C SER A 266 18.98 26.16 -2.35
N ALA A 267 18.01 25.80 -1.49
CA ALA A 267 17.51 26.61 -0.39
C ALA A 267 18.15 26.25 0.97
N LEU A 268 18.95 25.18 1.05
CA LEU A 268 19.51 24.73 2.30
C LEU A 268 20.51 25.74 2.88
N PRO A 269 20.48 25.99 4.20
CA PRO A 269 21.46 26.86 4.84
C PRO A 269 22.85 26.22 4.79
N THR A 270 23.88 27.05 4.83
CA THR A 270 25.26 26.58 4.95
C THR A 270 25.70 26.60 6.41
N VAL A 271 26.18 25.47 6.93
CA VAL A 271 26.76 25.32 8.26
C VAL A 271 28.15 24.69 8.14
N TYR A 272 29.15 25.32 8.77
CA TYR A 272 30.57 24.97 8.63
C TYR A 272 31.11 25.04 7.19
N GLY A 273 30.51 25.87 6.34
CA GLY A 273 30.90 25.98 4.93
C GLY A 273 30.40 24.83 4.05
N ARG A 274 29.47 24.00 4.55
CA ARG A 274 28.81 22.92 3.82
C ARG A 274 27.30 23.12 3.85
N PRO A 275 26.54 22.68 2.83
CA PRO A 275 25.10 22.59 2.94
C PRO A 275 24.73 21.79 4.19
N PHE A 276 23.79 22.30 4.97
CA PHE A 276 23.18 21.56 6.07
C PHE A 276 22.23 20.53 5.46
N GLU A 277 22.79 19.43 4.99
CA GLU A 277 22.13 18.42 4.17
C GLU A 277 21.06 17.69 4.99
N VAL A 278 19.79 18.05 4.80
CA VAL A 278 18.62 17.48 5.50
C VAL A 278 17.99 16.30 4.75
N HIS A 279 18.46 16.00 3.55
CA HIS A 279 17.99 14.87 2.74
C HIS A 279 19.10 13.82 2.55
N ASP A 280 18.74 12.54 2.42
CA ASP A 280 19.68 11.51 1.98
C ASP A 280 19.47 11.13 0.51
N GLY A 281 18.78 10.02 0.22
CA GLY A 281 18.40 9.65 -1.14
C GLY A 281 16.92 9.88 -1.48
N LEU A 282 16.59 9.84 -2.76
CA LEU A 282 15.19 9.74 -3.18
C LEU A 282 14.75 8.27 -3.14
N LEU A 283 15.50 7.40 -3.83
CA LEU A 283 15.21 5.98 -3.97
C LEU A 283 16.48 5.14 -3.82
N ASP A 284 16.71 4.56 -2.65
CA ASP A 284 17.90 3.76 -2.39
C ASP A 284 17.61 2.26 -2.42
N ILE A 285 18.46 1.48 -3.10
CA ILE A 285 18.35 0.01 -3.22
C ILE A 285 19.60 -0.62 -2.63
N THR A 286 19.52 -1.09 -1.40
CA THR A 286 20.70 -1.48 -0.64
C THR A 286 20.52 -2.78 0.12
N HIS A 287 21.62 -3.23 0.73
CA HIS A 287 21.65 -4.37 1.64
C HIS A 287 21.18 -5.71 1.04
N GLY A 288 21.61 -6.01 -0.18
CA GLY A 288 21.24 -7.25 -0.86
C GLY A 288 19.79 -7.25 -1.34
N SER A 289 19.19 -6.08 -1.53
CA SER A 289 17.96 -6.00 -2.32
C SER A 289 18.23 -6.48 -3.74
N ASP A 290 17.25 -7.13 -4.35
CA ASP A 290 17.47 -7.85 -5.61
C ASP A 290 16.17 -7.91 -6.41
N LEU A 291 16.23 -8.03 -7.74
CA LEU A 291 15.05 -8.09 -8.60
C LEU A 291 14.14 -6.86 -8.43
N VAL A 292 14.66 -5.69 -8.79
CA VAL A 292 13.94 -4.41 -8.71
C VAL A 292 13.77 -3.81 -10.11
N THR A 293 12.59 -3.30 -10.43
CA THR A 293 12.33 -2.50 -11.64
C THR A 293 11.86 -1.12 -11.21
N VAL A 294 12.55 -0.09 -11.69
CA VAL A 294 12.26 1.33 -11.49
C VAL A 294 11.89 1.91 -12.85
N SER A 295 10.61 2.16 -13.09
CA SER A 295 10.10 2.51 -14.41
C SER A 295 9.26 3.77 -14.42
N TRP A 296 9.41 4.61 -15.44
CA TRP A 296 8.52 5.78 -15.63
C TRP A 296 8.45 6.74 -14.43
N ASN A 297 9.46 6.76 -13.56
CA ASN A 297 9.47 7.70 -12.44
C ASN A 297 10.06 9.05 -12.88
N ARG A 298 9.67 10.11 -12.19
CA ARG A 298 10.28 11.44 -12.31
C ARG A 298 11.03 11.74 -11.01
N LEU A 299 12.31 12.06 -11.11
CA LEU A 299 13.19 12.36 -9.97
C LEU A 299 13.76 13.76 -10.17
N ASP A 300 13.40 14.69 -9.28
CA ASP A 300 13.58 16.13 -9.48
C ASP A 300 14.43 16.78 -8.38
N ASP A 301 15.33 17.68 -8.79
CA ASP A 301 16.02 18.70 -7.97
C ASP A 301 16.55 18.18 -6.63
N HIS A 302 17.44 17.19 -6.69
CA HIS A 302 17.97 16.50 -5.52
C HIS A 302 19.46 16.15 -5.69
N ASP A 303 20.24 16.13 -4.61
CA ASP A 303 21.67 15.78 -4.66
C ASP A 303 21.90 14.27 -4.87
N LYS A 304 21.70 13.42 -3.86
CA LYS A 304 22.13 12.01 -3.87
C LYS A 304 20.99 11.03 -4.21
N THR A 305 20.61 10.92 -5.48
CA THR A 305 19.31 10.34 -5.83
C THR A 305 19.11 8.85 -5.55
N GLU A 306 19.92 7.97 -6.14
CA GLU A 306 19.71 6.51 -6.08
C GLU A 306 21.04 5.75 -5.93
N LEU A 307 21.24 5.21 -4.73
CA LEU A 307 22.35 4.33 -4.41
C LEU A 307 21.93 2.85 -4.52
N ILE A 308 22.60 2.14 -5.42
CA ILE A 308 22.48 0.69 -5.58
C ILE A 308 23.69 0.03 -4.91
N GLY A 309 23.50 -0.46 -3.68
CA GLY A 309 24.53 -1.05 -2.84
C GLY A 309 25.31 -0.04 -2.00
N SER A 310 25.24 -0.20 -0.67
CA SER A 310 25.65 0.84 0.29
C SER A 310 27.15 0.87 0.59
N SER A 311 27.87 -0.25 0.49
CA SER A 311 29.27 -0.33 0.93
C SER A 311 30.13 -1.24 0.07
N ASP A 312 31.37 -0.83 -0.18
CA ASP A 312 32.40 -1.64 -0.84
C ASP A 312 32.77 -2.90 -0.01
N SER A 313 32.56 -2.86 1.31
CA SER A 313 32.91 -3.95 2.22
C SER A 313 31.77 -4.94 2.49
N ARG A 314 30.56 -4.69 1.97
CA ARG A 314 29.42 -5.64 2.06
C ARG A 314 29.53 -6.69 0.98
N LEU A 315 30.53 -7.56 1.09
CA LEU A 315 30.80 -8.61 0.11
C LEU A 315 29.63 -9.61 -0.05
N GLN A 316 28.72 -9.69 0.92
CA GLN A 316 27.50 -10.47 0.81
C GLN A 316 26.57 -9.98 -0.30
N ASP A 317 26.68 -8.73 -0.75
CA ASP A 317 25.82 -8.14 -1.79
C ASP A 317 26.16 -8.66 -3.20
N ARG A 318 27.24 -9.44 -3.37
CA ARG A 318 27.60 -10.07 -4.65
C ARG A 318 26.51 -11.03 -5.14
N GLY A 319 26.19 -10.94 -6.43
CA GLY A 319 25.12 -11.74 -7.06
C GLY A 319 23.70 -11.25 -6.74
N GLN A 320 23.57 -10.09 -6.09
CA GLN A 320 22.31 -9.40 -5.80
C GLN A 320 22.35 -8.01 -6.47
N HIS A 321 21.47 -7.09 -6.07
CA HIS A 321 21.33 -5.76 -6.68
C HIS A 321 21.09 -5.84 -8.20
N ARG A 322 20.30 -6.82 -8.65
CA ARG A 322 19.82 -6.89 -10.03
C ARG A 322 18.67 -5.91 -10.21
N VAL A 323 18.92 -4.81 -10.91
CA VAL A 323 17.99 -3.67 -11.02
C VAL A 323 17.84 -3.23 -12.47
N THR A 324 16.61 -2.97 -12.89
CA THR A 324 16.31 -2.34 -14.19
C THR A 324 15.77 -0.94 -13.94
N LEU A 325 16.33 0.05 -14.63
CA LEU A 325 15.85 1.42 -14.63
C LEU A 325 15.51 1.80 -16.08
N HIS A 326 14.23 2.05 -16.37
CA HIS A 326 13.86 2.48 -17.71
C HIS A 326 12.78 3.54 -17.75
N HIS A 327 12.83 4.38 -18.79
CA HIS A 327 11.84 5.44 -19.00
C HIS A 327 11.71 6.43 -17.83
N ASN A 328 12.70 6.51 -16.94
CA ASN A 328 12.70 7.48 -15.86
C ASN A 328 13.17 8.85 -16.37
N HIS A 329 12.60 9.92 -15.81
CA HIS A 329 13.00 11.30 -16.06
C HIS A 329 13.76 11.85 -14.87
N TRP A 330 15.05 12.07 -15.03
CA TRP A 330 15.93 12.66 -14.03
C TRP A 330 16.10 14.15 -14.35
N VAL A 331 15.74 15.04 -13.44
CA VAL A 331 15.84 16.49 -13.66
C VAL A 331 16.67 17.16 -12.59
N ASP A 332 17.72 17.85 -13.02
CA ASP A 332 18.62 18.64 -12.18
C ASP A 332 19.21 17.86 -10.98
N ILE A 333 19.48 16.57 -11.21
CA ILE A 333 20.09 15.69 -10.21
C ILE A 333 21.58 16.01 -10.03
N GLY A 334 22.00 16.11 -8.77
CA GLY A 334 23.40 16.30 -8.41
C GLY A 334 24.26 15.06 -8.72
N GLN A 335 23.86 13.90 -8.19
CA GLN A 335 24.62 12.66 -8.32
C GLN A 335 23.78 11.39 -8.12
N ARG A 336 24.39 10.25 -8.45
CA ARG A 336 23.82 8.89 -8.22
C ARG A 336 22.51 8.68 -8.98
N ALA A 337 22.56 8.72 -10.30
CA ALA A 337 21.43 8.41 -11.17
C ALA A 337 21.71 7.24 -12.14
N PRO A 338 22.04 6.01 -11.66
CA PRO A 338 22.31 5.61 -10.28
C PRO A 338 23.82 5.50 -9.96
N ARG A 339 24.17 5.26 -8.69
CA ARG A 339 25.51 4.78 -8.30
C ARG A 339 25.46 3.32 -7.88
N VAL A 340 26.25 2.45 -8.54
CA VAL A 340 26.11 0.99 -8.43
C VAL A 340 27.33 0.33 -7.80
N ARG A 341 27.09 -0.66 -6.93
CA ARG A 341 28.08 -1.62 -6.45
C ARG A 341 27.56 -3.04 -6.59
N PHE A 342 28.44 -3.95 -7.00
CA PHE A 342 28.18 -5.39 -7.20
C PHE A 342 27.13 -5.74 -8.25
N GLY A 343 26.06 -4.97 -8.41
CA GLY A 343 24.85 -5.32 -9.15
C GLY A 343 24.99 -5.44 -10.66
N ASP A 344 24.12 -6.26 -11.24
CA ASP A 344 23.82 -6.33 -12.67
C ASP A 344 22.68 -5.34 -12.97
N VAL A 345 23.02 -4.14 -13.42
CA VAL A 345 22.07 -3.03 -13.57
C VAL A 345 21.85 -2.70 -15.04
N HIS A 346 20.59 -2.65 -15.47
CA HIS A 346 20.20 -2.29 -16.83
C HIS A 346 19.55 -0.91 -16.85
N LEU A 347 20.12 0.02 -17.61
CA LEU A 347 19.65 1.39 -17.76
C LEU A 347 19.21 1.59 -19.21
N TYR A 348 17.93 1.71 -19.51
CA TYR A 348 17.53 1.97 -20.90
C TYR A 348 16.39 2.96 -21.07
N ASP A 349 16.41 3.69 -22.19
CA ASP A 349 15.38 4.68 -22.54
C ASP A 349 15.09 5.71 -21.43
N ASN A 350 16.06 6.03 -20.56
CA ASN A 350 15.88 7.08 -19.56
C ASN A 350 16.20 8.46 -20.17
N LEU A 351 15.55 9.50 -19.67
CA LEU A 351 15.85 10.90 -19.98
C LEU A 351 16.51 11.57 -18.78
N TYR A 352 17.69 12.13 -18.99
CA TYR A 352 18.41 12.96 -18.02
C TYR A 352 18.39 14.40 -18.52
N THR A 353 17.84 15.32 -17.74
CA THR A 353 17.76 16.75 -18.06
C THR A 353 18.52 17.54 -17.02
N GLN A 354 19.64 18.13 -17.40
CA GLN A 354 20.39 19.09 -16.61
C GLN A 354 20.15 20.49 -17.17
N THR A 355 19.36 21.31 -16.49
CA THR A 355 19.02 22.67 -16.95
C THR A 355 20.06 23.72 -16.53
N THR A 356 20.87 23.40 -15.53
CA THR A 356 21.97 24.23 -15.02
C THR A 356 23.14 23.35 -14.55
N GLU A 357 24.38 23.83 -14.54
CA GLU A 357 25.48 23.06 -13.94
C GLU A 357 25.22 22.78 -12.44
N GLY A 358 24.62 23.73 -11.72
CA GLY A 358 24.06 23.53 -10.38
C GLY A 358 24.91 22.65 -9.45
N LEU A 359 24.28 21.61 -8.91
CA LEU A 359 24.88 20.57 -8.07
C LEU A 359 25.37 19.37 -8.88
N PHE A 360 25.29 19.40 -10.21
CA PHE A 360 25.67 18.28 -11.06
C PHE A 360 27.11 17.86 -10.78
N GLN A 361 27.31 16.57 -10.54
CA GLN A 361 28.59 15.92 -10.33
C GLN A 361 28.77 14.81 -11.36
N TYR A 362 27.83 13.86 -11.41
CA TYR A 362 27.78 12.73 -12.35
C TYR A 362 26.39 12.06 -12.33
N TYR A 363 26.07 11.22 -13.32
CA TYR A 363 24.87 10.36 -13.24
C TYR A 363 25.25 8.92 -12.89
N TRP A 364 26.02 8.26 -13.75
CA TRP A 364 26.34 6.84 -13.63
C TRP A 364 27.62 6.60 -12.85
N GLY A 365 27.47 6.11 -11.61
CA GLY A 365 28.59 5.75 -10.76
C GLY A 365 28.97 4.28 -10.89
N ALA A 366 30.06 3.97 -11.59
CA ALA A 366 30.63 2.61 -11.68
C ALA A 366 31.45 2.28 -10.42
N GLY A 367 30.79 1.71 -9.41
CA GLY A 367 31.40 1.28 -8.16
C GLY A 367 32.04 -0.11 -8.22
N ILE A 368 32.61 -0.56 -7.10
CA ILE A 368 33.28 -1.86 -7.02
C ILE A 368 32.38 -2.98 -7.54
N GLU A 369 32.92 -3.78 -8.46
CA GLU A 369 32.25 -4.93 -9.06
C GLU A 369 30.86 -4.64 -9.66
N SER A 370 30.52 -3.39 -10.00
CA SER A 370 29.30 -3.09 -10.77
C SER A 370 29.39 -3.65 -12.19
N SER A 371 28.27 -4.11 -12.75
CA SER A 371 28.14 -4.34 -14.19
C SER A 371 26.90 -3.66 -14.73
N ILE A 372 27.09 -2.42 -15.18
CA ILE A 372 26.04 -1.61 -15.80
C ILE A 372 26.01 -1.90 -17.30
N VAL A 373 24.81 -2.14 -17.82
CA VAL A 373 24.48 -2.14 -19.25
C VAL A 373 23.54 -0.96 -19.49
N ALA A 374 23.96 0.01 -20.29
CA ALA A 374 23.21 1.22 -20.57
C ALA A 374 22.90 1.35 -22.06
N GLU A 375 21.62 1.43 -22.43
CA GLU A 375 21.19 1.40 -23.84
C GLU A 375 20.20 2.53 -24.14
N ASN A 376 20.41 3.28 -25.23
CA ASN A 376 19.48 4.29 -25.74
C ASN A 376 19.01 5.35 -24.71
N ASN A 377 19.88 5.75 -23.78
CA ASN A 377 19.55 6.83 -22.85
C ASN A 377 19.75 8.20 -23.51
N ALA A 378 18.92 9.19 -23.16
CA ALA A 378 19.00 10.54 -23.69
C ALA A 378 19.41 11.54 -22.61
N PHE A 379 20.37 12.40 -22.93
CA PHE A 379 20.89 13.44 -22.05
C PHE A 379 20.68 14.81 -22.68
N GLU A 380 20.06 15.71 -21.93
CA GLU A 380 19.88 17.11 -22.28
C GLU A 380 20.64 17.95 -21.26
N LEU A 381 21.83 18.39 -21.64
CA LEU A 381 22.77 19.02 -20.74
C LEU A 381 22.87 20.52 -21.02
N ALA A 382 22.81 21.31 -19.95
CA ALA A 382 23.05 22.74 -19.97
C ALA A 382 24.44 23.06 -20.56
N PRO A 383 24.59 24.24 -21.21
CA PRO A 383 25.90 24.69 -21.65
C PRO A 383 26.92 24.71 -20.51
N GLY A 384 28.10 24.13 -20.75
CA GLY A 384 29.19 24.06 -19.77
C GLY A 384 29.25 22.75 -18.99
N VAL A 385 28.18 21.95 -18.97
CA VAL A 385 28.21 20.61 -18.39
C VAL A 385 28.96 19.66 -19.33
N ASP A 386 30.10 19.14 -18.85
CA ASP A 386 30.94 18.22 -19.61
C ASP A 386 30.29 16.82 -19.69
N PRO A 387 29.98 16.30 -20.90
CA PRO A 387 29.45 14.94 -21.06
C PRO A 387 30.36 13.84 -20.49
N ALA A 388 31.68 14.06 -20.41
CA ALA A 388 32.60 13.10 -19.81
C ALA A 388 32.34 12.86 -18.31
N ARG A 389 31.61 13.77 -17.65
CA ARG A 389 31.20 13.66 -16.24
C ARG A 389 29.91 12.85 -16.04
N ILE A 390 29.18 12.49 -17.11
CA ILE A 390 28.01 11.61 -16.99
C ILE A 390 28.38 10.32 -16.24
N ILE A 391 29.56 9.77 -16.54
CA ILE A 391 30.11 8.59 -15.88
C ILE A 391 31.15 9.02 -14.86
N THR A 392 31.16 8.36 -13.71
CA THR A 392 32.28 8.40 -12.76
C THR A 392 32.68 7.01 -12.31
N ARG A 393 33.92 6.86 -11.83
CA ARG A 393 34.49 5.59 -11.39
C ARG A 393 34.76 5.60 -9.90
N TRP A 394 34.10 4.70 -9.18
CA TRP A 394 34.27 4.43 -7.74
C TRP A 394 34.81 3.02 -7.50
N GLY A 395 35.90 2.66 -8.18
CA GLY A 395 36.52 1.33 -8.06
C GLY A 395 36.02 0.30 -9.06
N GLY A 396 34.98 0.59 -9.85
CA GLY A 396 34.51 -0.27 -10.94
C GLY A 396 35.56 -0.47 -12.04
N THR A 397 35.38 -1.52 -12.84
CA THR A 397 36.33 -1.89 -13.90
C THR A 397 35.70 -1.92 -15.28
N GLN A 398 34.37 -1.89 -15.37
CA GLN A 398 33.64 -2.09 -16.61
C GLN A 398 32.30 -1.35 -16.59
N LEU A 399 31.84 -0.94 -17.77
CA LEU A 399 30.50 -0.41 -18.06
C LEU A 399 30.25 -0.61 -19.55
N LEU A 400 29.12 -1.19 -19.95
CA LEU A 400 28.72 -1.28 -21.35
C LEU A 400 27.71 -0.18 -21.64
N GLU A 401 27.96 0.64 -22.65
CA GLU A 401 27.05 1.68 -23.12
C GLU A 401 26.87 1.57 -24.63
N THR A 402 25.63 1.70 -25.09
CA THR A 402 25.27 1.71 -26.52
C THR A 402 24.15 2.71 -26.80
N GLY A 403 24.30 3.46 -27.89
CA GLY A 403 23.19 4.21 -28.50
C GLY A 403 22.73 5.47 -27.75
N SER A 404 23.40 5.90 -26.67
CA SER A 404 22.98 7.09 -25.93
C SER A 404 23.17 8.37 -26.73
N THR A 405 22.34 9.38 -26.47
CA THR A 405 22.47 10.71 -27.08
C THR A 405 22.77 11.78 -26.04
N VAL A 406 23.63 12.74 -26.39
CA VAL A 406 23.85 13.96 -25.63
C VAL A 406 23.42 15.13 -26.51
N ASN A 407 22.45 15.91 -26.05
CA ASN A 407 21.87 17.03 -26.78
C ASN A 407 21.45 16.64 -28.22
N GLY A 408 20.84 15.46 -28.35
CA GLY A 408 20.35 14.90 -29.62
C GLY A 408 21.44 14.30 -30.53
N GLN A 409 22.70 14.21 -30.09
CA GLN A 409 23.78 13.59 -30.84
C GLN A 409 24.21 12.28 -30.21
N VAL A 410 24.28 11.20 -31.00
CA VAL A 410 24.81 9.91 -30.51
C VAL A 410 26.23 10.09 -30.01
N THR A 411 26.49 9.68 -28.77
CA THR A 411 27.75 9.91 -28.07
C THR A 411 28.19 8.65 -27.37
N ASP A 412 29.44 8.22 -27.60
CA ASP A 412 30.07 7.13 -26.84
C ASP A 412 30.52 7.67 -25.48
N LEU A 413 29.74 7.40 -24.45
CA LEU A 413 29.94 7.97 -23.12
C LEU A 413 31.13 7.33 -22.39
N VAL A 414 31.39 6.04 -22.63
CA VAL A 414 32.55 5.35 -22.05
C VAL A 414 33.85 5.88 -22.64
N ALA A 415 33.89 6.12 -23.96
CA ALA A 415 35.04 6.76 -24.61
C ALA A 415 35.23 8.20 -24.12
N ALA A 416 34.15 8.98 -23.97
CA ALA A 416 34.22 10.35 -23.45
C ALA A 416 34.81 10.38 -22.03
N PHE A 417 34.34 9.50 -21.14
CA PHE A 417 34.92 9.33 -19.81
C PHE A 417 36.39 8.90 -19.87
N ASN A 418 36.72 7.85 -20.62
CA ASN A 418 38.07 7.29 -20.71
C ASN A 418 39.11 8.27 -21.26
N ALA A 419 38.69 9.26 -22.07
CA ALA A 419 39.58 10.30 -22.59
C ALA A 419 40.15 11.22 -21.50
N THR A 420 39.47 11.32 -20.35
CA THR A 420 39.87 12.21 -19.23
C THR A 420 40.18 11.46 -17.93
N ALA A 421 39.71 10.21 -17.80
CA ALA A 421 39.85 9.43 -16.58
C ALA A 421 41.30 8.97 -16.31
N PRO A 422 41.80 9.06 -15.06
CA PRO A 422 43.10 8.49 -14.68
C PRO A 422 43.17 6.96 -14.83
N VAL A 423 42.02 6.28 -14.67
CA VAL A 423 41.88 4.84 -14.82
C VAL A 423 40.64 4.59 -15.69
N PRO A 424 40.80 4.00 -16.89
CA PRO A 424 39.68 3.77 -17.80
C PRO A 424 38.77 2.63 -17.33
N LEU A 425 37.54 2.63 -17.83
CA LEU A 425 36.58 1.53 -17.75
C LEU A 425 36.63 0.70 -19.04
N ALA A 426 36.55 -0.62 -18.92
CA ALA A 426 36.36 -1.49 -20.08
C ALA A 426 34.91 -1.35 -20.62
N PRO A 427 34.70 -1.17 -21.94
CA PRO A 427 33.39 -1.04 -22.56
C PRO A 427 32.71 -2.41 -22.71
N THR A 428 32.49 -3.09 -21.58
CA THR A 428 31.99 -4.46 -21.51
C THR A 428 31.11 -4.64 -20.27
N ALA A 429 30.23 -5.63 -20.31
CA ALA A 429 29.49 -6.10 -19.15
C ALA A 429 29.69 -7.62 -18.99
N ARG A 430 29.47 -8.14 -17.79
CA ARG A 430 29.57 -9.59 -17.53
C ARG A 430 28.29 -10.37 -17.87
N TRP A 431 27.24 -9.64 -18.26
CA TRP A 431 25.91 -10.15 -18.50
C TRP A 431 25.26 -9.36 -19.64
N ASN A 432 24.15 -9.88 -20.16
CA ASN A 432 23.36 -9.29 -21.24
C ASN A 432 21.87 -9.34 -20.85
N PRO A 433 21.16 -8.19 -20.80
CA PRO A 433 19.73 -8.16 -20.45
C PRO A 433 18.86 -9.06 -21.33
N ALA A 434 19.19 -9.17 -22.63
CA ALA A 434 18.43 -9.97 -23.59
C ALA A 434 18.53 -11.49 -23.33
N ASP A 435 19.50 -11.93 -22.53
CA ASP A 435 19.60 -13.35 -22.12
C ASP A 435 18.69 -13.65 -20.91
N VAL A 436 18.09 -12.61 -20.29
CA VAL A 436 17.35 -12.69 -19.02
C VAL A 436 15.86 -12.41 -19.21
N TYR A 437 15.50 -11.33 -19.90
CA TYR A 437 14.11 -10.94 -20.13
C TYR A 437 13.95 -10.22 -21.48
N ASP A 438 12.75 -10.31 -22.05
CA ASP A 438 12.40 -9.62 -23.29
C ASP A 438 12.17 -8.13 -23.04
N TYR A 439 12.80 -7.26 -23.82
CA TYR A 439 12.59 -5.82 -23.80
C TYR A 439 12.74 -5.25 -25.22
N ALA A 440 12.17 -4.06 -25.42
CA ALA A 440 12.34 -3.29 -26.64
C ALA A 440 12.93 -1.93 -26.29
N LEU A 441 13.88 -1.49 -27.10
CA LEU A 441 14.42 -0.15 -27.01
C LEU A 441 13.59 0.77 -27.89
N ASP A 442 13.18 1.90 -27.33
CA ASP A 442 12.67 2.99 -28.12
C ASP A 442 13.78 3.57 -29.01
N PRO A 443 13.43 4.16 -30.16
CA PRO A 443 14.40 4.97 -30.89
C PRO A 443 14.89 6.11 -29.99
N VAL A 444 16.20 6.19 -29.74
CA VAL A 444 16.76 7.13 -28.74
C VAL A 444 16.37 8.59 -28.98
N GLN A 445 16.12 9.01 -30.22
CA GLN A 445 15.64 10.36 -30.53
C GLN A 445 14.19 10.64 -30.05
N ASP A 446 13.39 9.60 -29.85
CA ASP A 446 12.02 9.67 -29.35
C ASP A 446 11.95 9.60 -27.82
N VAL A 447 12.96 9.03 -27.16
CA VAL A 447 13.04 8.89 -25.70
C VAL A 447 12.70 10.19 -24.97
N PRO A 448 13.28 11.38 -25.31
CA PRO A 448 12.91 12.61 -24.62
C PRO A 448 11.43 12.98 -24.72
N ARG A 449 10.77 12.66 -25.83
CA ARG A 449 9.33 12.95 -26.01
C ARG A 449 8.48 11.94 -25.25
N ILE A 450 8.85 10.66 -25.33
CA ILE A 450 8.12 9.55 -24.71
C ILE A 450 8.18 9.70 -23.18
N VAL A 451 9.39 9.83 -22.63
CA VAL A 451 9.61 9.92 -21.18
C VAL A 451 8.95 11.16 -20.58
N ARG A 452 9.09 12.35 -21.18
CA ARG A 452 8.40 13.56 -20.66
C ARG A 452 6.88 13.45 -20.65
N ALA A 453 6.30 12.64 -21.53
CA ALA A 453 4.85 12.47 -21.61
C ALA A 453 4.33 11.40 -20.64
N GLY A 454 5.17 10.43 -20.27
CA GLY A 454 4.75 9.27 -19.49
C GLY A 454 5.37 9.16 -18.09
N ALA A 455 6.45 9.87 -17.78
CA ALA A 455 7.10 9.72 -16.48
C ALA A 455 6.50 10.62 -15.39
N GLY A 456 6.41 10.09 -14.18
CA GLY A 456 5.96 10.80 -12.97
C GLY A 456 4.56 10.43 -12.51
N ALA A 457 4.21 10.91 -11.32
CA ALA A 457 2.88 10.74 -10.75
C ALA A 457 1.81 11.55 -11.51
N GLY A 458 0.59 11.02 -11.53
CA GLY A 458 -0.59 11.68 -12.08
C GLY A 458 -0.71 11.67 -13.61
N VAL A 459 0.16 10.95 -14.31
CA VAL A 459 0.05 10.73 -15.75
C VAL A 459 -0.81 9.52 -16.09
N LEU A 460 -0.91 8.54 -15.17
CA LEU A 460 -1.78 7.39 -15.31
C LEU A 460 -3.23 7.74 -14.96
N ALA A 461 -4.18 7.23 -15.74
CA ALA A 461 -5.59 7.26 -15.36
C ALA A 461 -5.83 6.25 -14.22
N SER A 462 -5.90 6.74 -12.98
CA SER A 462 -6.12 5.94 -11.79
C SER A 462 -7.56 6.05 -11.28
N GLY A 463 -8.10 4.95 -10.76
CA GLY A 463 -9.48 4.90 -10.25
C GLY A 463 -10.09 3.52 -10.41
N THR A 464 -11.39 3.44 -10.68
CA THR A 464 -12.00 2.21 -11.23
C THR A 464 -12.65 2.55 -12.56
N PRO A 465 -12.81 1.58 -13.48
CA PRO A 465 -13.43 1.83 -14.79
C PRO A 465 -14.81 2.48 -14.73
N VAL A 466 -15.46 2.41 -13.58
CA VAL A 466 -16.85 2.81 -13.37
C VAL A 466 -17.03 3.91 -12.32
N ALA A 467 -16.02 4.33 -11.57
CA ALA A 467 -16.17 5.39 -10.56
C ALA A 467 -15.21 6.55 -10.79
N THR A 468 -15.65 7.76 -10.45
CA THR A 468 -14.86 8.99 -10.55
C THR A 468 -14.80 9.79 -9.25
N ALA A 469 -15.45 9.31 -8.19
CA ALA A 469 -15.43 9.89 -6.85
C ALA A 469 -15.83 8.83 -5.81
N THR A 470 -15.73 9.21 -4.53
CA THR A 470 -16.11 8.40 -3.37
C THR A 470 -17.53 7.81 -3.51
N PRO A 471 -17.79 6.57 -3.03
CA PRO A 471 -19.10 5.95 -3.16
C PRO A 471 -20.25 6.76 -2.54
N GLY A 472 -21.46 6.59 -3.07
CA GLY A 472 -22.68 7.06 -2.42
C GLY A 472 -22.97 6.31 -1.12
N VAL A 473 -23.72 6.93 -0.22
CA VAL A 473 -24.06 6.33 1.09
C VAL A 473 -25.15 5.27 0.93
N ALA A 474 -24.90 4.05 1.41
CA ALA A 474 -25.91 2.99 1.45
C ALA A 474 -26.90 3.14 2.61
N VAL A 475 -28.11 2.65 2.40
CA VAL A 475 -29.13 2.44 3.43
C VAL A 475 -29.13 0.97 3.82
N LEU A 476 -29.05 0.70 5.12
CA LEU A 476 -29.15 -0.64 5.69
C LEU A 476 -30.61 -1.04 5.95
N SER A 477 -30.93 -2.29 5.66
CA SER A 477 -32.14 -3.00 6.07
C SER A 477 -31.79 -4.41 6.55
N ASP A 478 -32.71 -5.05 7.26
CA ASP A 478 -32.61 -6.45 7.69
C ASP A 478 -33.97 -7.14 7.49
N ASP A 479 -33.95 -8.46 7.36
CA ASP A 479 -35.13 -9.32 7.24
C ASP A 479 -35.45 -10.09 8.54
N ASN A 480 -34.84 -9.72 9.67
CA ASN A 480 -35.06 -10.38 10.96
C ASN A 480 -36.55 -10.30 11.36
N GLY A 481 -37.17 -11.46 11.58
CA GLY A 481 -38.61 -11.58 11.85
C GLY A 481 -39.50 -11.57 10.60
N TRP A 482 -38.95 -11.31 9.41
CA TRP A 482 -39.66 -11.36 8.12
C TRP A 482 -39.33 -12.60 7.31
N ASP A 483 -38.21 -13.26 7.61
CA ASP A 483 -37.75 -14.47 6.95
C ASP A 483 -38.47 -15.73 7.47
N THR A 484 -38.52 -15.92 8.79
CA THR A 484 -39.12 -17.08 9.46
C THR A 484 -40.34 -16.71 10.31
N GLY A 485 -40.54 -15.41 10.57
CA GLY A 485 -41.49 -14.91 11.57
C GLY A 485 -40.92 -14.85 12.99
N LEU A 486 -39.65 -15.25 13.20
CA LEU A 486 -38.94 -15.19 14.48
C LEU A 486 -37.79 -14.19 14.43
N HIS A 487 -37.50 -13.55 15.55
CA HIS A 487 -36.27 -12.79 15.76
C HIS A 487 -35.21 -13.73 16.36
N ASP A 488 -34.85 -14.80 15.65
CA ASP A 488 -34.11 -15.97 16.18
C ASP A 488 -32.58 -15.86 16.10
N GLY A 489 -32.08 -14.74 15.58
CA GLY A 489 -30.65 -14.49 15.45
C GLY A 489 -30.04 -15.06 14.17
N SER A 490 -30.88 -15.50 13.23
CA SER A 490 -30.55 -15.73 11.82
C SER A 490 -31.28 -14.69 10.97
N TYR A 491 -30.55 -13.88 10.21
CA TYR A 491 -31.12 -12.84 9.33
C TYR A 491 -30.07 -12.37 8.32
N THR A 492 -30.50 -11.59 7.33
CA THR A 492 -29.67 -10.98 6.31
C THR A 492 -29.65 -9.47 6.49
N VAL A 493 -28.46 -8.90 6.70
CA VAL A 493 -28.27 -7.44 6.62
C VAL A 493 -28.01 -7.06 5.17
N THR A 494 -28.88 -6.24 4.60
CA THR A 494 -28.78 -5.76 3.21
C THR A 494 -28.41 -4.28 3.18
N ALA A 495 -27.39 -3.94 2.42
CA ALA A 495 -27.02 -2.56 2.11
C ALA A 495 -27.44 -2.21 0.69
N THR A 496 -28.25 -1.16 0.52
CA THR A 496 -28.63 -0.64 -0.80
C THR A 496 -28.12 0.79 -0.98
N LEU A 497 -27.25 0.98 -1.97
CA LEU A 497 -26.90 2.29 -2.53
C LEU A 497 -27.86 2.57 -3.68
N TRP A 498 -28.75 3.55 -3.53
CA TRP A 498 -29.83 3.80 -4.49
C TRP A 498 -29.38 4.53 -5.76
N TRP A 499 -28.47 5.49 -5.61
CA TRP A 499 -27.88 6.29 -6.69
C TRP A 499 -26.52 6.83 -6.24
N GLY A 500 -25.64 7.15 -7.19
CA GLY A 500 -24.33 7.74 -6.94
C GLY A 500 -23.19 6.85 -7.39
N GLN A 501 -21.96 7.19 -7.00
CA GLN A 501 -20.77 6.40 -7.34
C GLN A 501 -20.85 5.03 -6.65
N ASN A 502 -20.59 3.97 -7.41
CA ASN A 502 -20.60 2.62 -6.84
C ASN A 502 -19.28 2.31 -6.13
N ALA A 503 -19.37 1.38 -5.19
CA ALA A 503 -18.23 0.80 -4.52
C ALA A 503 -17.69 -0.41 -5.27
N THR A 504 -16.42 -0.74 -5.05
CA THR A 504 -15.81 -2.02 -5.41
C THR A 504 -15.67 -2.96 -4.22
N VAL A 505 -15.73 -2.43 -2.99
CA VAL A 505 -15.70 -3.21 -1.75
C VAL A 505 -16.83 -2.76 -0.83
N ALA A 506 -17.46 -3.73 -0.16
CA ALA A 506 -18.32 -3.48 0.99
C ALA A 506 -17.78 -4.20 2.23
N ARG A 507 -17.81 -3.54 3.37
CA ARG A 507 -17.42 -4.08 4.69
C ARG A 507 -18.55 -3.89 5.68
N LEU A 508 -18.98 -4.97 6.31
CA LEU A 508 -19.99 -4.95 7.36
C LEU A 508 -19.31 -5.00 8.73
N TYR A 509 -19.61 -4.01 9.56
CA TYR A 509 -19.20 -3.94 10.95
C TYR A 509 -20.39 -4.21 11.86
N GLU A 510 -20.17 -5.03 12.88
CA GLU A 510 -21.11 -5.27 13.97
C GLU A 510 -20.48 -4.75 15.27
N ASN A 511 -21.16 -3.82 15.94
CA ASN A 511 -20.69 -3.21 17.18
C ASN A 511 -19.23 -2.69 17.08
N GLY A 512 -18.85 -2.20 15.90
CA GLY A 512 -17.51 -1.71 15.59
C GLY A 512 -16.49 -2.77 15.15
N VAL A 513 -16.87 -4.05 15.10
CA VAL A 513 -16.00 -5.17 14.68
C VAL A 513 -16.35 -5.59 13.26
N LEU A 514 -15.35 -5.73 12.38
CA LEU A 514 -15.55 -6.25 11.02
C LEU A 514 -16.05 -7.70 11.07
N VAL A 515 -17.23 -7.97 10.51
CA VAL A 515 -17.86 -9.31 10.48
C VAL A 515 -18.06 -9.86 9.07
N GLY A 516 -17.88 -9.04 8.03
CA GLY A 516 -17.93 -9.51 6.64
C GLY A 516 -17.39 -8.48 5.66
N ALA A 517 -16.86 -8.94 4.52
CA ALA A 517 -16.44 -8.07 3.44
C ALA A 517 -16.63 -8.75 2.08
N GLN A 518 -17.01 -8.01 1.04
CA GLN A 518 -17.32 -8.55 -0.29
C GLN A 518 -16.84 -7.63 -1.42
N TRP A 519 -16.43 -8.25 -2.54
CA TRP A 519 -16.22 -7.57 -3.82
C TRP A 519 -17.54 -7.19 -4.45
N LEU A 520 -17.57 -6.03 -5.10
CA LEU A 520 -18.72 -5.52 -5.83
C LEU A 520 -18.34 -5.12 -7.25
N THR A 521 -19.23 -5.40 -8.20
CA THR A 521 -19.16 -4.84 -9.55
C THR A 521 -19.98 -3.55 -9.58
N GLY A 522 -19.40 -2.46 -10.07
CA GLY A 522 -20.08 -1.18 -10.21
C GLY A 522 -20.72 -0.99 -11.59
N THR A 523 -21.85 -0.29 -11.63
CA THR A 523 -22.51 0.23 -12.83
C THR A 523 -22.93 1.70 -12.60
N THR A 524 -22.04 2.50 -12.02
CA THR A 524 -22.28 3.92 -11.69
C THR A 524 -23.04 4.66 -12.80
N PRO A 525 -24.02 5.53 -12.47
CA PRO A 525 -24.44 5.90 -11.12
C PRO A 525 -25.61 5.05 -10.57
N HIS A 526 -25.81 3.85 -11.13
CA HIS A 526 -26.99 3.04 -10.85
C HIS A 526 -26.98 2.39 -9.46
N ARG A 527 -28.15 1.86 -9.07
CA ARG A 527 -28.37 1.18 -7.81
C ARG A 527 -27.41 -0.01 -7.64
N GLN A 528 -26.79 -0.12 -6.48
CA GLN A 528 -25.94 -1.24 -6.08
C GLN A 528 -26.45 -1.84 -4.77
N THR A 529 -26.38 -3.16 -4.61
CA THR A 529 -26.88 -3.86 -3.41
C THR A 529 -25.94 -4.99 -3.03
N VAL A 530 -25.75 -5.17 -1.73
CA VAL A 530 -24.98 -6.26 -1.15
C VAL A 530 -25.70 -6.79 0.08
N ALA A 531 -25.63 -8.09 0.30
CA ALA A 531 -26.30 -8.79 1.39
C ALA A 531 -25.29 -9.61 2.20
N PHE A 532 -25.44 -9.57 3.52
CA PHE A 532 -24.58 -10.26 4.48
C PHE A 532 -25.44 -11.17 5.36
N PRO A 533 -25.32 -12.50 5.22
CA PRO A 533 -25.99 -13.42 6.12
C PRO A 533 -25.36 -13.34 7.51
N VAL A 534 -26.20 -13.21 8.53
CA VAL A 534 -25.86 -13.20 9.95
C VAL A 534 -26.57 -14.39 10.58
N THR A 535 -25.84 -15.21 11.33
CA THR A 535 -26.39 -16.40 11.99
C THR A 535 -25.84 -16.56 13.41
N GLY A 536 -26.55 -17.32 14.23
CA GLY A 536 -26.08 -17.71 15.56
C GLY A 536 -26.05 -16.57 16.59
N LYS A 537 -26.83 -15.51 16.39
CA LYS A 537 -26.97 -14.45 17.39
C LYS A 537 -27.85 -14.91 18.54
N VAL A 538 -27.46 -14.56 19.75
CA VAL A 538 -28.27 -14.75 20.96
C VAL A 538 -29.18 -13.56 21.19
N ASP A 539 -30.14 -13.69 22.10
CA ASP A 539 -31.04 -12.59 22.46
C ASP A 539 -30.24 -11.36 22.90
N GLY A 540 -30.54 -10.22 22.27
CA GLY A 540 -29.73 -9.02 22.42
C GLY A 540 -29.94 -8.03 21.29
N SER A 541 -29.11 -6.98 21.32
CA SER A 541 -29.15 -5.88 20.36
C SER A 541 -27.82 -5.79 19.65
N TYR A 542 -27.84 -5.80 18.32
CA TYR A 542 -26.65 -5.77 17.46
C TYR A 542 -26.72 -4.57 16.54
N THR A 543 -25.67 -3.74 16.51
CA THR A 543 -25.63 -2.54 15.67
C THR A 543 -24.72 -2.76 14.48
N TYR A 544 -25.27 -2.61 13.29
CA TYR A 544 -24.58 -2.79 12.02
C TYR A 544 -24.28 -1.46 11.34
N VAL A 545 -23.09 -1.37 10.74
CA VAL A 545 -22.66 -0.30 9.86
C VAL A 545 -22.01 -0.92 8.63
N VAL A 546 -22.29 -0.40 7.44
CA VAL A 546 -21.55 -0.79 6.23
C VAL A 546 -20.65 0.35 5.79
N GLU A 547 -19.41 0.00 5.47
CA GLU A 547 -18.49 0.86 4.73
C GLU A 547 -18.44 0.41 3.28
N LEU A 548 -18.57 1.37 2.38
CA LEU A 548 -18.49 1.20 0.94
C LEU A 548 -17.26 1.93 0.43
N LEU A 549 -16.35 1.21 -0.22
CA LEU A 549 -15.06 1.71 -0.67
C LEU A 549 -14.91 1.58 -2.19
N ASN A 550 -14.30 2.58 -2.80
CA ASN A 550 -13.63 2.49 -4.11
C ASN A 550 -12.30 3.28 -4.00
N PRO A 551 -11.40 3.29 -5.00
CA PRO A 551 -10.11 3.97 -4.87
C PRO A 551 -10.19 5.45 -4.49
N TYR A 552 -11.31 6.14 -4.75
CA TYR A 552 -11.48 7.56 -4.42
C TYR A 552 -11.96 7.80 -2.98
N GLY A 553 -12.21 6.76 -2.19
CA GLY A 553 -12.55 6.92 -0.78
C GLY A 553 -13.57 5.93 -0.25
N THR A 554 -13.98 6.21 0.99
CA THR A 554 -14.93 5.42 1.76
C THR A 554 -16.17 6.24 2.08
N SER A 555 -17.34 5.60 2.04
CA SER A 555 -18.58 6.14 2.60
C SER A 555 -19.16 5.17 3.62
N THR A 556 -19.78 5.70 4.67
CA THR A 556 -20.27 4.91 5.79
C THR A 556 -21.78 5.11 5.94
N SER A 557 -22.52 4.00 6.10
CA SER A 557 -23.97 4.07 6.32
C SER A 557 -24.32 4.64 7.70
N ARG A 558 -25.57 5.06 7.86
CA ARG A 558 -26.14 5.19 9.20
C ARG A 558 -26.21 3.81 9.87
N PRO A 559 -26.08 3.73 11.21
CA PRO A 559 -26.17 2.47 11.92
C PRO A 559 -27.59 1.89 11.84
N ARG A 560 -27.69 0.56 11.77
CA ARG A 560 -28.92 -0.22 11.85
C ARG A 560 -28.86 -1.17 13.03
N THR A 561 -29.76 -1.02 13.98
CA THR A 561 -29.86 -1.94 15.13
C THR A 561 -30.86 -3.04 14.83
N VAL A 562 -30.41 -4.29 14.99
CA VAL A 562 -31.25 -5.49 14.91
C VAL A 562 -31.39 -6.06 16.32
N VAL A 563 -32.63 -6.28 16.74
CA VAL A 563 -32.95 -6.86 18.05
C VAL A 563 -33.36 -8.31 17.87
N VAL A 564 -32.69 -9.21 18.58
CA VAL A 564 -32.92 -10.65 18.61
C VAL A 564 -33.62 -10.96 19.93
N THR A 565 -34.77 -11.65 19.87
CA THR A 565 -35.60 -11.95 21.05
C THR A 565 -36.08 -13.40 21.13
N ASP A 566 -35.89 -14.17 20.06
CA ASP A 566 -36.40 -15.53 19.93
C ASP A 566 -35.27 -16.55 19.69
N ALA A 567 -34.01 -16.24 20.02
CA ALA A 567 -32.90 -17.15 19.75
C ALA A 567 -32.91 -18.38 20.67
N ALA A 568 -33.32 -18.22 21.93
CA ALA A 568 -33.55 -19.34 22.83
C ALA A 568 -34.78 -20.16 22.40
N PRO A 569 -34.84 -21.47 22.74
CA PRO A 569 -35.97 -22.28 22.32
C PRO A 569 -37.31 -21.73 22.80
N GLY A 570 -38.34 -21.81 21.96
CA GLY A 570 -39.71 -21.47 22.36
C GLY A 570 -40.18 -22.29 23.57
N ARG A 571 -41.05 -21.73 24.40
CA ARG A 571 -41.56 -22.44 25.57
C ARG A 571 -42.47 -23.60 25.13
N ALA A 572 -42.04 -24.84 25.40
CA ALA A 572 -42.87 -26.02 25.19
C ALA A 572 -43.95 -26.18 26.27
N VAL A 573 -44.98 -26.94 25.95
CA VAL A 573 -46.06 -27.34 26.87
C VAL A 573 -45.93 -28.82 27.18
N LEU A 574 -45.95 -29.17 28.47
CA LEU A 574 -46.01 -30.55 28.93
C LEU A 574 -47.44 -31.08 28.92
N SER A 575 -47.58 -32.34 28.51
CA SER A 575 -48.79 -33.14 28.62
C SER A 575 -48.44 -34.57 29.05
N ASP A 576 -49.40 -35.26 29.64
CA ASP A 576 -49.27 -36.65 30.07
C ASP A 576 -50.49 -37.47 29.62
N ASP A 577 -50.30 -38.78 29.46
CA ASP A 577 -51.36 -39.73 29.11
C ASP A 577 -51.82 -40.60 30.30
N ASN A 578 -51.49 -40.21 31.54
CA ASN A 578 -51.78 -40.93 32.79
C ASN A 578 -53.27 -40.90 33.20
N ARG A 579 -54.14 -41.44 32.35
CA ARG A 579 -55.60 -41.42 32.56
C ARG A 579 -56.10 -42.50 33.52
N ASP A 580 -55.37 -43.61 33.62
CA ASP A 580 -55.64 -44.75 34.51
C ASP A 580 -54.99 -44.59 35.89
N GLY A 581 -53.92 -43.80 36.00
CA GLY A 581 -53.29 -43.44 37.27
C GLY A 581 -52.43 -44.54 37.86
N ASP A 582 -51.88 -45.45 37.03
CA ASP A 582 -51.16 -46.66 37.41
C ASP A 582 -49.63 -46.49 37.58
N GLY A 583 -49.14 -45.26 37.39
CA GLY A 583 -47.72 -44.92 37.51
C GLY A 583 -46.87 -45.25 36.28
N SER A 584 -47.50 -45.63 35.17
CA SER A 584 -46.87 -45.88 33.86
C SER A 584 -47.51 -45.03 32.76
N PHE A 585 -46.83 -43.96 32.36
CA PHE A 585 -47.35 -42.98 31.41
C PHE A 585 -46.20 -42.34 30.62
N ALA A 586 -46.53 -41.56 29.60
CA ALA A 586 -45.57 -40.76 28.86
C ALA A 586 -45.79 -39.27 29.11
N VAL A 587 -44.71 -38.59 29.46
CA VAL A 587 -44.67 -37.12 29.46
C VAL A 587 -44.24 -36.68 28.08
N THR A 588 -45.09 -35.90 27.41
CA THR A 588 -44.80 -35.35 26.08
C THR A 588 -44.62 -33.83 26.20
N SER A 589 -43.44 -33.36 25.85
CA SER A 589 -43.15 -31.95 25.64
C SER A 589 -43.43 -31.59 24.19
N THR A 590 -44.31 -30.60 23.98
CA THR A 590 -44.61 -30.08 22.64
C THR A 590 -44.33 -28.58 22.58
N LEU A 591 -43.35 -28.19 21.78
CA LEU A 591 -43.16 -26.82 21.31
C LEU A 591 -43.98 -26.66 20.03
N TRP A 592 -45.04 -25.86 20.08
CA TRP A 592 -46.00 -25.75 18.97
C TRP A 592 -45.50 -24.86 17.83
N TRP A 593 -44.81 -23.78 18.17
CA TRP A 593 -44.18 -22.84 17.24
C TRP A 593 -43.09 -22.07 18.00
N GLY A 594 -42.02 -21.68 17.31
CA GLY A 594 -40.89 -20.96 17.91
C GLY A 594 -39.55 -21.59 17.55
N THR A 595 -38.45 -21.00 18.05
CA THR A 595 -37.12 -21.55 17.85
C THR A 595 -37.01 -22.91 18.48
N ASN A 596 -36.57 -23.89 17.70
CA ASN A 596 -36.46 -25.27 18.15
C ASN A 596 -35.21 -25.47 19.01
N ALA A 597 -35.29 -26.45 19.90
CA ALA A 597 -34.16 -26.89 20.71
C ALA A 597 -33.32 -27.92 19.94
N THR A 598 -32.05 -28.04 20.32
CA THR A 598 -31.20 -29.17 19.92
C THR A 598 -31.03 -30.19 21.05
N HIS A 599 -31.48 -29.84 22.25
CA HIS A 599 -31.40 -30.68 23.44
C HIS A 599 -32.65 -30.51 24.32
N TYR A 600 -33.07 -31.60 24.95
CA TYR A 600 -34.20 -31.69 25.87
C TYR A 600 -33.78 -32.45 27.13
N ALA A 601 -34.14 -31.91 28.29
CA ALA A 601 -33.94 -32.53 29.58
C ALA A 601 -35.25 -32.50 30.37
N LEU A 602 -35.73 -33.65 30.86
CA LEU A 602 -36.91 -33.74 31.72
C LEU A 602 -36.48 -33.93 33.17
N TYR A 603 -37.06 -33.13 34.06
CA TYR A 603 -36.86 -33.23 35.50
C TYR A 603 -38.17 -33.64 36.18
N ARG A 604 -38.05 -34.50 37.18
CA ARG A 604 -39.11 -34.88 38.11
C ARG A 604 -38.69 -34.48 39.52
N ASP A 605 -39.45 -33.61 40.16
CA ASP A 605 -39.17 -33.08 41.50
C ASP A 605 -37.74 -32.51 41.63
N GLY A 606 -37.26 -31.86 40.56
CA GLY A 606 -35.90 -31.31 40.45
C GLY A 606 -34.80 -32.32 40.10
N VAL A 607 -35.11 -33.62 39.97
CA VAL A 607 -34.15 -34.65 39.59
C VAL A 607 -34.27 -34.97 38.10
N LEU A 608 -33.17 -34.99 37.38
CA LEU A 608 -33.13 -35.34 35.97
C LEU A 608 -33.60 -36.79 35.77
N VAL A 609 -34.55 -37.00 34.85
CA VAL A 609 -35.12 -38.33 34.55
C VAL A 609 -34.93 -38.77 33.11
N ASP A 610 -34.70 -37.86 32.17
CA ASP A 610 -34.45 -38.17 30.77
C ASP A 610 -33.74 -37.02 30.05
N GLU A 611 -32.89 -37.34 29.07
CA GLU A 611 -32.22 -36.39 28.20
C GLU A 611 -32.23 -36.90 26.75
N GLN A 612 -32.52 -36.02 25.80
CA GLN A 612 -32.60 -36.35 24.37
C GLN A 612 -31.94 -35.27 23.52
N SER A 613 -31.21 -35.69 22.49
CA SER A 613 -30.81 -34.81 21.39
C SER A 613 -31.98 -34.65 20.42
N LEU A 614 -32.22 -33.42 19.96
CA LEU A 614 -33.32 -33.09 19.06
C LEU A 614 -32.79 -32.49 17.76
N THR A 615 -33.46 -32.78 16.65
CA THR A 615 -33.23 -32.08 15.38
C THR A 615 -34.08 -30.82 15.37
N ALA A 616 -33.45 -29.67 15.14
CA ALA A 616 -34.14 -28.39 15.03
C ALA A 616 -34.75 -28.22 13.62
N ALA A 617 -35.97 -27.71 13.57
CA ALA A 617 -36.71 -27.38 12.35
C ALA A 617 -37.52 -26.09 12.54
N SER A 618 -36.93 -25.06 13.14
CA SER A 618 -37.59 -23.77 13.39
C SER A 618 -38.26 -23.21 12.13
N PRO A 619 -39.43 -22.56 12.22
CA PRO A 619 -40.24 -22.34 13.42
C PRO A 619 -41.26 -23.48 13.67
N GLN A 620 -41.07 -24.66 13.08
CA GLN A 620 -42.06 -25.74 13.08
C GLN A 620 -42.23 -26.36 14.47
N ARG A 621 -43.35 -27.08 14.64
CA ARG A 621 -43.64 -27.85 15.84
C ARG A 621 -42.54 -28.88 16.12
N GLN A 622 -42.08 -28.93 17.37
CA GLN A 622 -41.11 -29.90 17.86
C GLN A 622 -41.67 -30.67 19.06
N THR A 623 -41.38 -31.98 19.16
CA THR A 623 -41.81 -32.81 20.28
C THR A 623 -40.72 -33.71 20.81
N ALA A 624 -40.69 -33.86 22.13
CA ALA A 624 -39.94 -34.90 22.84
C ALA A 624 -40.91 -35.69 23.72
N ARG A 625 -40.73 -37.01 23.82
CA ARG A 625 -41.59 -37.89 24.63
C ARG A 625 -40.72 -38.78 25.50
N THR A 626 -41.00 -38.77 26.81
CA THR A 626 -40.31 -39.57 27.82
C THR A 626 -41.28 -40.57 28.40
N ALA A 627 -40.92 -41.85 28.41
CA ALA A 627 -41.67 -42.88 29.12
C ALA A 627 -41.30 -42.86 30.61
N VAL A 628 -42.30 -42.82 31.48
CA VAL A 628 -42.17 -42.86 32.94
C VAL A 628 -42.89 -44.11 33.43
N THR A 629 -42.21 -44.97 34.19
CA THR A 629 -42.81 -46.22 34.70
C THR A 629 -42.46 -46.43 36.17
N GLY A 630 -43.30 -47.21 36.86
CA GLY A 630 -43.03 -47.65 38.23
C GLY A 630 -43.08 -46.55 39.30
N LEU A 631 -43.84 -45.48 39.06
CA LEU A 631 -44.09 -44.47 40.09
C LEU A 631 -45.10 -44.98 41.12
N ALA A 632 -44.81 -44.80 42.41
CA ALA A 632 -45.73 -45.12 43.48
C ALA A 632 -46.89 -44.10 43.55
N PRO A 633 -48.00 -44.40 44.25
CA PRO A 633 -49.05 -43.41 44.50
C PRO A 633 -48.49 -42.13 45.13
N GLY A 634 -48.75 -40.98 44.51
CA GLY A 634 -48.12 -39.70 44.86
C GLY A 634 -48.41 -38.60 43.85
N SER A 635 -47.91 -37.39 44.11
CA SER A 635 -47.92 -36.27 43.17
C SER A 635 -46.49 -35.92 42.79
N TYR A 636 -46.22 -35.86 41.50
CA TYR A 636 -44.89 -35.65 40.95
C TYR A 636 -44.89 -34.42 40.05
N ALA A 637 -43.98 -33.49 40.28
CA ALA A 637 -43.82 -32.27 39.50
C ALA A 637 -42.84 -32.49 38.35
N PHE A 638 -43.29 -32.27 37.12
CA PHE A 638 -42.45 -32.38 35.92
C PHE A 638 -42.16 -31.01 35.32
N VAL A 639 -40.90 -30.79 34.95
CA VAL A 639 -40.44 -29.61 34.19
C VAL A 639 -39.51 -30.11 33.09
N ALA A 640 -39.73 -29.69 31.85
CA ALA A 640 -38.76 -29.89 30.79
C ALA A 640 -37.95 -28.61 30.55
N VAL A 641 -36.67 -28.79 30.26
CA VAL A 641 -35.76 -27.73 29.83
C VAL A 641 -35.38 -28.03 28.39
N LEU A 642 -35.70 -27.10 27.50
CA LEU A 642 -35.31 -27.13 26.10
C LEU A 642 -34.13 -26.19 25.93
N SER A 643 -33.06 -26.64 25.28
CA SER A 643 -31.86 -25.80 25.06
C SER A 643 -31.30 -25.93 23.65
N ASN A 644 -30.67 -24.85 23.18
CA ASN A 644 -29.86 -24.80 21.98
C ASN A 644 -28.57 -24.00 22.28
N ALA A 645 -27.80 -23.66 21.25
CA ALA A 645 -26.57 -22.88 21.42
C ALA A 645 -26.79 -21.45 21.93
N ALA A 646 -28.00 -20.89 21.79
CA ALA A 646 -28.32 -19.52 22.17
C ALA A 646 -28.89 -19.39 23.59
N GLY A 647 -29.46 -20.47 24.14
CA GLY A 647 -29.99 -20.45 25.49
C GLY A 647 -30.87 -21.64 25.82
N SER A 648 -31.61 -21.51 26.93
CA SER A 648 -32.54 -22.53 27.38
C SER A 648 -33.84 -21.93 27.89
N THR A 649 -34.93 -22.69 27.73
CA THR A 649 -36.27 -22.31 28.16
C THR A 649 -36.91 -23.47 28.89
N SER A 650 -37.38 -23.22 30.11
CA SER A 650 -38.15 -24.19 30.88
C SER A 650 -39.64 -24.13 30.56
N THR A 651 -40.29 -25.29 30.55
CA THR A 651 -41.76 -25.39 30.52
C THR A 651 -42.37 -24.87 31.82
N ALA A 652 -43.68 -24.62 31.82
CA ALA A 652 -44.41 -24.57 33.08
C ALA A 652 -44.36 -25.96 33.77
N GLU A 653 -44.41 -25.97 35.10
CA GLU A 653 -44.51 -27.21 35.87
C GLU A 653 -45.84 -27.93 35.57
N ARG A 654 -45.75 -29.25 35.40
CA ARG A 654 -46.89 -30.14 35.24
C ARG A 654 -46.90 -31.15 36.37
N VAL A 655 -47.89 -31.06 37.26
CA VAL A 655 -48.08 -32.06 38.32
C VAL A 655 -48.90 -33.23 37.77
N VAL A 656 -48.36 -34.44 37.90
CA VAL A 656 -49.07 -35.69 37.58
C VAL A 656 -49.34 -36.46 38.87
N THR A 657 -50.60 -36.82 39.10
CA THR A 657 -51.01 -37.60 40.28
C THR A 657 -51.16 -39.08 39.92
N VAL A 658 -50.38 -39.93 40.57
CA VAL A 658 -50.49 -41.39 40.50
C VAL A 658 -51.37 -41.86 41.65
N ARG A 659 -52.35 -42.74 41.35
CA ARG A 659 -53.41 -43.12 42.30
C ARG A 659 -53.32 -44.57 42.75
N ARG A 660 -52.66 -45.45 41.99
CA ARG A 660 -52.63 -46.89 42.24
C ARG A 660 -51.26 -47.47 41.95
#